data_AF-A0AB35UYJ7-F1
#
_entry.id   AF-A0AB35UYJ7-F1
#
_cell.length_a   1.000
_cell.length_b   1.000
_cell.length_c   1.000
_cell.angle_alpha   90.00
_cell.angle_beta   90.00
_cell.angle_gamma   90.00
#
_symmetry.space_group_name_H-M   'P 1'
#
loop_
_entity.id
_entity.type
_entity.pdbx_description
1 polymer ?
#
loop_
_entity_poly.entity_id
_entity_poly.type
_entity_poly.pdbx_seq_one_letter_code
_entity_poly.pdbx_strand_id
1 'polypeptide(L)'
;MKLQTIACAVAIATGGFFFSHVINEAVAATETAATTKKIVPTQEQALVSRQLATLVDRQHYLNQRLDANTSKRILDFYLDSLDPDHSLFLAPEIEKYQKSYGATLGAALKAGDLSGPYIIHEQYRNRLKQFYEYMLAELKKPQNLNQPNVVIETDREKAPFFKTEAEQKAHWNKMLVSQLINLTISKEEEQAKQKALKENPELANGQDLTGPEDLTPVQTLTKRYTRQLERMSRVKSDDVLDKTLNAMTLTYDPHSNYFPPVDAMELNRQTTLQLEGIGVSIRPERGNEDYTKIETIVEGGPASKSGQIKSGDRIIGVAQDGEKMVDVIGWPSNEIVGLIRGKRGTKVTIQLLGAGASMNQARTVPLVRDVIQEEDSGVRSRTVEITRDGKKHTYGVIEIPSFYLNYRARRAGTEYRSVSEDTNNALKSLAAQNVDGILIDLRNNPGGSLEEVARMLGQVIKSGPVVQIRDGNGNVNVFEDTDGGAQTYAGPLAVMINLASASASEIYSAAIQDYERGIVIGSTTTGKGTAQVQLDNLAHGQATLTQRKFYRITGGSTQNKGVVPDIKLVDIYNEAFGERKSKNALEWDTIPTAPFKREGSVQPYISELTKLSQQRVKLDPQFKYLEKRTAISKKADDKKTAVLDIEQRKAELKALEKQTLDAENLRRQETGLKPHANWESYQASLDALAESRAKMKANKRPPLAEEEAFVTEAANVLFDYHQLNKNAVVK
;
A
#
# COMPACT_ATOMS: atom_id res chain seq x y z
N MET A 1 13.61 -3.06 12.09
CA MET A 1 12.46 -2.44 11.39
C MET A 1 12.81 -1.73 10.07
N LYS A 2 14.01 -1.17 9.85
CA LYS A 2 14.36 -0.44 8.60
C LYS A 2 14.72 -1.30 7.37
N LEU A 3 14.92 -2.62 7.50
CA LEU A 3 15.30 -3.52 6.40
C LEU A 3 14.16 -4.35 5.79
N GLN A 4 12.95 -4.26 6.33
CA GLN A 4 11.75 -4.85 5.69
C GLN A 4 11.25 -3.99 4.51
N THR A 5 11.76 -2.76 4.38
CA THR A 5 11.28 -1.76 3.42
C THR A 5 11.70 -2.02 1.96
N ILE A 6 12.70 -2.86 1.71
CA ILE A 6 13.25 -3.04 0.35
C ILE A 6 12.47 -4.08 -0.45
N ALA A 7 11.83 -5.06 0.20
CA ALA A 7 10.82 -5.92 -0.46
C ALA A 7 9.45 -5.24 -0.59
N CYS A 8 9.23 -4.10 0.07
CA CYS A 8 7.94 -3.38 0.09
C CYS A 8 7.83 -2.21 -0.91
N ALA A 9 8.84 -1.96 -1.74
CA ALA A 9 8.89 -0.77 -2.60
C ALA A 9 7.98 -0.80 -3.85
N VAL A 10 7.16 -1.84 -4.06
CA VAL A 10 6.25 -1.94 -5.23
C VAL A 10 4.79 -2.24 -4.86
N ALA A 11 4.45 -2.42 -3.57
CA ALA A 11 3.08 -2.75 -3.14
C ALA A 11 2.34 -1.61 -2.42
N ILE A 12 2.53 -0.35 -2.84
CA ILE A 12 1.67 0.76 -2.43
C ILE A 12 0.57 0.92 -3.49
N ALA A 13 -0.38 -0.02 -3.51
CA ALA A 13 -1.63 0.15 -4.27
C ALA A 13 -2.85 -0.56 -3.64
N THR A 14 -2.67 -1.42 -2.63
CA THR A 14 -3.79 -2.05 -1.89
C THR A 14 -3.84 -1.75 -0.40
N GLY A 15 -2.77 -1.19 0.18
CA GLY A 15 -2.81 -0.52 1.49
C GLY A 15 -3.12 0.99 1.40
N GLY A 16 -3.46 1.48 0.20
CA GLY A 16 -3.56 2.89 -0.16
C GLY A 16 -4.69 3.69 0.52
N PHE A 17 -5.47 3.08 1.40
CA PHE A 17 -6.53 3.78 2.15
C PHE A 17 -6.16 4.15 3.59
N PHE A 18 -4.96 3.80 4.09
CA PHE A 18 -4.57 4.08 5.48
C PHE A 18 -3.55 5.21 5.70
N PHE A 19 -3.04 5.85 4.64
CA PHE A 19 -2.16 7.02 4.78
C PHE A 19 -2.38 8.06 3.68
N SER A 20 -3.50 8.76 3.72
CA SER A 20 -3.70 10.00 2.96
C SER A 20 -4.45 11.03 3.81
N HIS A 21 -3.77 11.57 4.83
CA HIS A 21 -4.23 12.75 5.55
C HIS A 21 -3.08 13.74 5.69
N VAL A 22 -2.77 14.47 4.63
CA VAL A 22 -2.59 15.93 4.70
C VAL A 22 -2.60 16.48 3.27
N ILE A 23 -3.66 17.16 2.88
CA ILE A 23 -3.58 18.24 1.89
C ILE A 23 -4.53 19.34 2.37
N ASN A 24 -3.98 20.46 2.79
CA ASN A 24 -4.73 21.69 2.89
C ASN A 24 -3.79 22.88 2.67
N GLU A 25 -3.90 23.46 1.48
CA GLU A 25 -3.24 24.68 1.06
C GLU A 25 -3.77 25.86 1.92
N ALA A 26 -2.93 26.70 2.52
CA ALA A 26 -1.92 27.59 1.97
C ALA A 26 -2.44 28.88 1.30
N VAL A 27 -3.58 29.42 1.76
CA VAL A 27 -3.90 30.86 1.56
C VAL A 27 -4.52 31.44 2.84
N ALA A 28 -3.73 31.49 3.92
CA ALA A 28 -3.98 32.37 5.07
C ALA A 28 -2.78 32.40 6.05
N ALA A 29 -1.54 32.37 5.54
CA ALA A 29 -0.36 32.51 6.38
C ALA A 29 0.15 33.95 6.32
N THR A 30 -0.61 34.86 6.91
CA THR A 30 -0.07 36.13 7.45
C THR A 30 -0.84 36.58 8.68
N GLU A 31 -1.31 35.63 9.48
CA GLU A 31 -1.74 35.90 10.85
C GLU A 31 -1.25 34.77 11.76
N THR A 32 -0.20 35.05 12.52
CA THR A 32 0.24 34.28 13.68
C THR A 32 -0.79 34.41 14.81
N ALA A 33 -2.00 33.88 14.59
CA ALA A 33 -3.05 33.81 15.60
C ALA A 33 -4.04 32.66 15.30
N ALA A 34 -3.72 31.41 15.64
CA ALA A 34 -4.74 30.36 15.71
C ALA A 34 -4.32 29.15 16.56
N THR A 35 -4.43 29.26 17.89
CA THR A 35 -4.55 28.09 18.79
C THR A 35 -5.86 28.11 19.60
N THR A 36 -6.91 28.77 19.11
CA THR A 36 -8.15 28.96 19.90
C THR A 36 -9.47 28.96 19.11
N LYS A 37 -9.52 28.54 17.84
CA LYS A 37 -10.81 28.41 17.15
C LYS A 37 -11.42 27.03 17.39
N LYS A 38 -12.57 26.99 18.07
CA LYS A 38 -13.39 25.77 18.21
C LYS A 38 -13.72 25.24 16.82
N ILE A 39 -13.40 23.97 16.54
CA ILE A 39 -13.79 23.31 15.29
C ILE A 39 -15.27 22.98 15.41
N VAL A 40 -16.07 23.40 14.42
CA VAL A 40 -17.51 23.18 14.38
C VAL A 40 -17.91 22.64 13.01
N PRO A 41 -18.85 21.68 12.94
CA PRO A 41 -19.30 21.12 11.68
C PRO A 41 -20.06 22.16 10.86
N THR A 42 -19.94 22.08 9.53
CA THR A 42 -20.78 22.90 8.62
C THR A 42 -22.15 22.25 8.41
N GLN A 43 -23.10 23.00 7.82
CA GLN A 43 -24.42 22.44 7.46
C GLN A 43 -24.32 21.34 6.40
N GLU A 44 -23.41 21.47 5.43
CA GLU A 44 -23.16 20.44 4.41
C GLU A 44 -22.58 19.16 5.03
N GLN A 45 -21.69 19.31 6.02
CA GLN A 45 -21.14 18.18 6.77
C GLN A 45 -22.21 17.44 7.59
N ALA A 46 -23.14 18.16 8.22
CA ALA A 46 -24.30 17.57 8.88
C ALA A 46 -25.22 16.84 7.88
N LEU A 47 -25.42 17.40 6.69
CA LEU A 47 -26.23 16.79 5.64
C LEU A 47 -25.60 15.51 5.09
N VAL A 48 -24.30 15.49 4.80
CA VAL A 48 -23.63 14.26 4.33
C VAL A 48 -23.62 13.18 5.40
N SER A 49 -23.49 13.53 6.68
CA SER A 49 -23.60 12.57 7.78
C SER A 49 -24.96 11.86 7.74
N ARG A 50 -26.07 12.61 7.61
CA ARG A 50 -27.41 12.06 7.44
C ARG A 50 -27.53 11.16 6.22
N GLN A 51 -27.03 11.61 5.07
CA GLN A 51 -27.10 10.87 3.81
C GLN A 51 -26.36 9.54 3.92
N LEU A 52 -25.09 9.57 4.32
CA LEU A 52 -24.24 8.39 4.41
C LEU A 52 -24.76 7.42 5.47
N ALA A 53 -25.15 7.90 6.66
CA ALA A 53 -25.72 7.06 7.70
C ALA A 53 -27.01 6.37 7.24
N THR A 54 -27.86 7.05 6.46
CA THR A 54 -29.07 6.46 5.89
C THR A 54 -28.75 5.39 4.84
N LEU A 55 -27.74 5.63 3.99
CA LEU A 55 -27.30 4.67 2.97
C LEU A 55 -26.68 3.43 3.59
N VAL A 56 -25.80 3.60 4.58
CA VAL A 56 -25.20 2.50 5.35
C VAL A 56 -26.28 1.65 6.04
N ASP A 57 -27.26 2.30 6.69
CA ASP A 57 -28.37 1.62 7.39
C ASP A 57 -29.30 0.81 6.48
N ARG A 58 -29.36 1.12 5.17
CA ARG A 58 -30.37 0.57 4.24
C ARG A 58 -29.81 -0.18 3.04
N GLN A 59 -28.57 0.09 2.63
CA GLN A 59 -28.02 -0.38 1.36
C GLN A 59 -26.69 -1.13 1.51
N HIS A 60 -26.09 -1.14 2.71
CA HIS A 60 -24.90 -1.93 2.94
C HIS A 60 -25.21 -3.44 2.81
N TYR A 61 -24.29 -4.21 2.24
CA TYR A 61 -24.42 -5.65 2.05
C TYR A 61 -24.85 -6.44 3.32
N LEU A 62 -24.33 -6.07 4.50
CA LEU A 62 -24.64 -6.74 5.76
C LEU A 62 -26.08 -6.51 6.24
N ASN A 63 -26.80 -5.53 5.67
CA ASN A 63 -28.14 -5.13 6.10
C ASN A 63 -28.26 -4.89 7.63
N GLN A 64 -27.17 -4.43 8.25
CA GLN A 64 -27.08 -4.20 9.69
C GLN A 64 -27.67 -2.81 10.03
N ARG A 65 -28.65 -2.78 10.92
CA ARG A 65 -29.33 -1.54 11.33
C ARG A 65 -28.45 -0.68 12.23
N LEU A 66 -28.51 0.64 12.06
CA LEU A 66 -27.91 1.62 12.98
C LEU A 66 -28.75 1.71 14.27
N ASP A 67 -28.61 0.68 15.10
CA ASP A 67 -29.24 0.52 16.41
C ASP A 67 -28.27 0.87 17.57
N ALA A 68 -28.68 0.61 18.81
CA ALA A 68 -27.87 0.91 19.99
C ALA A 68 -26.57 0.08 20.07
N ASN A 69 -26.57 -1.16 19.57
CA ASN A 69 -25.39 -2.02 19.58
C ASN A 69 -24.37 -1.56 18.53
N THR A 70 -24.85 -1.25 17.33
CA THR A 70 -24.02 -0.69 16.26
C THR A 70 -23.49 0.68 16.66
N SER A 71 -24.30 1.52 17.31
CA SER A 71 -23.85 2.83 17.83
C SER A 71 -22.68 2.72 18.79
N LYS A 72 -22.66 1.72 19.69
CA LYS A 72 -21.55 1.50 20.62
C LYS A 72 -20.27 1.14 19.85
N ARG A 73 -20.38 0.23 18.89
CA ARG A 73 -19.25 -0.16 18.02
C ARG A 73 -18.71 1.03 17.24
N ILE A 74 -19.57 1.89 16.69
CA ILE A 74 -19.14 3.12 15.99
C ILE A 74 -18.32 4.01 16.94
N LEU A 75 -18.78 4.18 18.18
CA LEU A 75 -18.05 4.96 19.17
C LEU A 75 -16.70 4.33 19.52
N ASP A 76 -16.64 3.00 19.68
CA ASP A 76 -15.40 2.27 19.92
C ASP A 76 -14.40 2.50 18.77
N PHE A 77 -14.83 2.30 17.52
CA PHE A 77 -14.00 2.57 16.34
C PHE A 77 -13.55 4.03 16.25
N TYR A 78 -14.40 4.97 16.65
CA TYR A 78 -14.05 6.39 16.66
C TYR A 78 -12.97 6.69 17.69
N LEU A 79 -13.11 6.18 18.91
CA LEU A 79 -12.13 6.35 19.98
C LEU A 79 -10.80 5.67 19.62
N ASP A 80 -10.83 4.45 19.08
CA ASP A 80 -9.65 3.74 18.58
C ASP A 80 -8.96 4.51 17.44
N SER A 81 -9.71 5.18 16.56
CA SER A 81 -9.14 6.00 15.47
C SER A 81 -8.42 7.27 15.95
N LEU A 82 -8.69 7.69 17.19
CA LEU A 82 -8.06 8.84 17.84
C LEU A 82 -6.87 8.39 18.69
N ASP A 83 -7.02 7.31 19.45
CA ASP A 83 -6.00 6.82 20.39
C ASP A 83 -5.82 5.30 20.27
N PRO A 84 -5.22 4.78 19.19
CA PRO A 84 -5.13 3.32 18.93
C PRO A 84 -4.27 2.56 19.94
N ASP A 85 -3.32 3.23 20.62
CA ASP A 85 -2.45 2.62 21.64
C ASP A 85 -3.01 2.75 23.06
N HIS A 86 -4.21 3.32 23.21
CA HIS A 86 -4.88 3.58 24.48
C HIS A 86 -3.95 4.31 25.46
N SER A 87 -3.25 5.32 24.94
CA SER A 87 -2.16 6.01 25.61
C SER A 87 -2.45 7.48 25.90
N LEU A 88 -3.51 8.06 25.32
CA LEU A 88 -3.84 9.47 25.41
C LEU A 88 -5.09 9.72 26.26
N PHE A 89 -6.15 8.95 26.08
CA PHE A 89 -7.35 9.06 26.91
C PHE A 89 -7.20 8.30 28.23
N LEU A 90 -7.92 8.76 29.25
CA LEU A 90 -8.07 8.04 30.52
C LEU A 90 -9.36 7.21 30.52
N ALA A 91 -9.34 6.08 31.22
CA ALA A 91 -10.50 5.19 31.34
C ALA A 91 -11.79 5.91 31.81
N PRO A 92 -11.79 6.83 32.79
CA PRO A 92 -13.00 7.57 33.19
C PRO A 92 -13.57 8.48 32.08
N GLU A 93 -12.73 8.96 31.16
CA GLU A 93 -13.18 9.76 30.01
C GLU A 93 -13.90 8.86 29.00
N ILE A 94 -13.31 7.69 28.71
CA ILE A 94 -13.92 6.69 27.84
C ILE A 94 -15.27 6.22 28.39
N GLU A 95 -15.35 5.90 29.69
CA GLU A 95 -16.61 5.53 30.35
C GLU A 95 -17.67 6.62 30.23
N LYS A 96 -17.28 7.89 30.38
CA LYS A 96 -18.18 9.04 30.20
C LYS A 96 -18.70 9.11 28.76
N TYR A 97 -17.85 8.94 27.76
CA TYR A 97 -18.28 8.95 26.35
C TYR A 97 -19.20 7.79 26.03
N GLN A 98 -18.88 6.58 26.50
CA GLN A 98 -19.72 5.40 26.35
C GLN A 98 -21.13 5.63 26.92
N LYS A 99 -21.21 6.20 28.12
CA LYS A 99 -22.50 6.54 28.76
C LYS A 99 -23.27 7.62 28.00
N SER A 100 -22.57 8.59 27.41
CA SER A 100 -23.20 9.79 26.81
C SER A 100 -23.64 9.57 25.37
N TYR A 101 -22.86 8.81 24.60
CA TYR A 101 -23.04 8.67 23.14
C TYR A 101 -23.15 7.23 22.67
N GLY A 102 -22.72 6.24 23.47
CA GLY A 102 -22.59 4.85 23.01
C GLY A 102 -23.89 4.27 22.47
N ALA A 103 -25.03 4.48 23.12
CA ALA A 103 -26.31 3.94 22.66
C ALA A 103 -26.99 4.77 21.55
N THR A 104 -26.56 6.01 21.32
CA THR A 104 -27.31 7.01 20.53
C THR A 104 -26.55 7.54 19.32
N LEU A 105 -25.24 7.30 19.20
CA LEU A 105 -24.40 7.88 18.16
C LEU A 105 -24.90 7.60 16.75
N GLY A 106 -25.30 6.36 16.42
CA GLY A 106 -25.83 6.03 15.10
C GLY A 106 -27.15 6.76 14.77
N ALA A 107 -28.00 7.02 15.78
CA ALA A 107 -29.20 7.83 15.61
C ALA A 107 -28.86 9.32 15.44
N ALA A 108 -27.88 9.83 16.17
CA ALA A 108 -27.38 11.20 16.03
C ALA A 108 -26.80 11.45 14.62
N LEU A 109 -25.97 10.54 14.10
CA LEU A 109 -25.44 10.64 12.73
C LEU A 109 -26.56 10.63 11.68
N LYS A 110 -27.58 9.79 11.84
CA LYS A 110 -28.79 9.83 10.97
C LYS A 110 -29.55 11.15 11.07
N ALA A 111 -29.53 11.82 12.22
CA ALA A 111 -30.13 13.15 12.36
C ALA A 111 -29.23 14.27 11.78
N GLY A 112 -27.95 13.98 11.51
CA GLY A 112 -26.94 14.98 11.14
C GLY A 112 -26.32 15.69 12.35
N ASP A 113 -26.50 15.15 13.56
CA ASP A 113 -25.90 15.69 14.78
C ASP A 113 -24.48 15.13 14.97
N LEU A 114 -23.50 16.01 14.77
CA LEU A 114 -22.06 15.72 14.89
C LEU A 114 -21.46 16.23 16.21
N SER A 115 -22.29 16.69 17.16
CA SER A 115 -21.80 17.33 18.39
C SER A 115 -20.91 16.40 19.24
N GLY A 116 -21.32 15.14 19.44
CA GLY A 116 -20.58 14.16 20.23
C GLY A 116 -19.15 13.93 19.74
N PRO A 117 -18.95 13.50 18.48
CA PRO A 117 -17.61 13.32 17.90
C PRO A 117 -16.75 14.59 17.99
N TYR A 118 -17.30 15.78 17.72
CA TYR A 118 -16.54 17.03 17.77
C TYR A 118 -16.09 17.41 19.19
N ILE A 119 -16.94 17.15 20.20
CA ILE A 119 -16.57 17.34 21.61
C ILE A 119 -15.44 16.38 22.02
N ILE A 120 -15.55 15.10 21.62
CA ILE A 120 -14.50 14.10 21.90
C ILE A 120 -13.19 14.48 21.20
N HIS A 121 -13.25 14.93 19.95
CA HIS A 121 -12.08 15.37 19.20
C HIS A 121 -11.41 16.61 19.81
N GLU A 122 -12.19 17.54 20.36
CA GLU A 122 -11.63 18.67 21.11
C GLU A 122 -10.81 18.18 22.31
N GLN A 123 -11.34 17.23 23.08
CA GLN A 123 -10.60 16.62 24.19
C GLN A 123 -9.38 15.83 23.73
N TYR A 124 -9.48 15.10 22.61
CA TYR A 124 -8.34 14.43 21.98
C TYR A 124 -7.20 15.40 21.71
N ARG A 125 -7.48 16.56 21.08
CA ARG A 125 -6.46 17.59 20.83
C ARG A 125 -5.84 18.10 22.13
N ASN A 126 -6.62 18.26 23.19
CA ASN A 126 -6.10 18.67 24.49
C ASN A 126 -5.14 17.63 25.07
N ARG A 127 -5.51 16.34 25.04
CA ARG A 127 -4.65 15.23 25.49
C ARG A 127 -3.38 15.09 24.66
N LEU A 128 -3.49 15.24 23.34
CA LEU A 128 -2.35 15.18 22.41
C LEU A 128 -1.37 16.35 22.66
N LYS A 129 -1.89 17.54 22.95
CA LYS A 129 -1.07 18.70 23.33
C LYS A 129 -0.31 18.43 24.63
N GLN A 130 -1.01 17.95 25.66
CA GLN A 130 -0.41 17.57 26.94
C GLN A 130 0.69 16.52 26.76
N PHE A 131 0.45 15.52 25.91
CA PHE A 131 1.44 14.50 25.57
C PHE A 131 2.71 15.13 25.00
N TYR A 132 2.62 15.90 23.92
CA TYR A 132 3.81 16.47 23.29
C TYR A 132 4.53 17.50 24.17
N GLU A 133 3.79 18.34 24.92
CA GLU A 133 4.39 19.26 25.90
C GLU A 133 5.15 18.49 27.00
N TYR A 134 4.59 17.38 27.48
CA TYR A 134 5.24 16.49 28.42
C TYR A 134 6.52 15.88 27.83
N MET A 135 6.44 15.31 26.63
CA MET A 135 7.60 14.69 25.96
C MET A 135 8.73 15.70 25.71
N LEU A 136 8.39 16.93 25.29
CA LEU A 136 9.35 18.01 25.11
C LEU A 136 9.99 18.48 26.43
N ALA A 137 9.23 18.48 27.53
CA ALA A 137 9.77 18.78 28.84
C ALA A 137 10.72 17.68 29.36
N GLU A 138 10.38 16.41 29.15
CA GLU A 138 11.22 15.27 29.52
C GLU A 138 12.50 15.18 28.69
N LEU A 139 12.46 15.54 27.40
CA LEU A 139 13.65 15.60 26.53
C LEU A 139 14.72 16.59 27.00
N LYS A 140 14.37 17.59 27.81
CA LYS A 140 15.32 18.54 28.41
C LYS A 140 16.10 17.94 29.58
N LYS A 141 15.68 16.78 30.08
CA LYS A 141 16.29 16.06 31.20
C LYS A 141 17.15 14.90 30.69
N PRO A 142 18.21 14.50 31.41
CA PRO A 142 18.95 13.29 31.07
C PRO A 142 18.05 12.06 31.20
N GLN A 143 18.12 11.17 30.21
CA GLN A 143 17.32 9.94 30.14
C GLN A 143 18.22 8.72 30.35
N ASN A 144 17.82 7.80 31.24
CA ASN A 144 18.53 6.54 31.42
C ASN A 144 18.11 5.53 30.34
N LEU A 145 19.03 5.16 29.46
CA LEU A 145 18.80 4.18 28.38
C LEU A 145 19.24 2.75 28.75
N ASN A 146 19.78 2.55 29.97
CA ASN A 146 20.23 1.26 30.49
C ASN A 146 19.31 0.84 31.64
N GLN A 147 18.15 0.30 31.29
CA GLN A 147 17.14 -0.16 32.25
C GLN A 147 16.93 -1.67 32.08
N PRO A 148 17.82 -2.52 32.62
CA PRO A 148 17.67 -3.96 32.53
C PRO A 148 16.34 -4.39 33.17
N ASN A 149 15.67 -5.37 32.55
CA ASN A 149 14.37 -5.91 32.97
C ASN A 149 13.17 -4.96 32.86
N VAL A 150 13.34 -3.73 32.37
CA VAL A 150 12.21 -2.85 32.08
C VAL A 150 11.78 -3.05 30.63
N VAL A 151 10.49 -3.35 30.44
CA VAL A 151 9.89 -3.52 29.11
C VAL A 151 8.79 -2.51 28.84
N ILE A 152 8.57 -2.26 27.56
CA ILE A 152 7.40 -1.61 27.00
C ILE A 152 6.69 -2.57 26.03
N GLU A 153 5.37 -2.60 26.08
CA GLU A 153 4.54 -3.28 25.09
C GLU A 153 4.63 -2.54 23.77
N THR A 154 4.85 -3.26 22.67
CA THR A 154 4.95 -2.65 21.33
C THR A 154 3.61 -2.59 20.60
N ASP A 155 2.58 -3.18 21.19
CA ASP A 155 1.24 -3.32 20.64
C ASP A 155 0.24 -3.22 21.79
N ARG A 156 -0.49 -2.10 21.84
CA ARG A 156 -1.43 -1.77 22.93
C ARG A 156 -2.87 -1.66 22.45
N GLU A 157 -3.15 -2.12 21.24
CA GLU A 157 -4.48 -2.02 20.61
C GLU A 157 -5.59 -2.65 21.47
N LYS A 158 -5.25 -3.66 22.28
CA LYS A 158 -6.19 -4.36 23.19
C LYS A 158 -5.94 -4.08 24.67
N ALA A 159 -5.00 -3.19 25.00
CA ALA A 159 -4.70 -2.87 26.38
C ALA A 159 -5.82 -2.03 26.99
N PRO A 160 -6.06 -2.08 28.31
CA PRO A 160 -6.97 -1.12 28.93
C PRO A 160 -6.39 0.31 28.89
N PHE A 161 -7.27 1.30 28.75
CA PHE A 161 -6.92 2.71 28.98
C PHE A 161 -6.39 2.92 30.40
N PHE A 162 -5.44 3.83 30.57
CA PHE A 162 -4.89 4.16 31.88
C PHE A 162 -5.94 4.79 32.79
N LYS A 163 -5.92 4.45 34.08
CA LYS A 163 -6.91 4.97 35.04
C LYS A 163 -6.55 6.36 35.52
N THR A 164 -5.25 6.67 35.59
CA THR A 164 -4.73 7.92 36.14
C THR A 164 -3.67 8.52 35.23
N GLU A 165 -3.48 9.84 35.31
CA GLU A 165 -2.40 10.53 34.60
C GLU A 165 -1.01 10.06 35.03
N ALA A 166 -0.85 9.58 36.27
CA ALA A 166 0.43 9.08 36.75
C ALA A 166 0.84 7.78 36.03
N GLU A 167 -0.09 6.84 35.88
CA GLU A 167 0.10 5.62 35.10
C GLU A 167 0.41 5.93 33.63
N GLN A 168 -0.34 6.86 33.04
CA GLN A 168 -0.17 7.32 31.67
C GLN A 168 1.21 7.97 31.44
N LYS A 169 1.60 8.93 32.29
CA LYS A 169 2.92 9.60 32.20
C LYS A 169 4.07 8.61 32.41
N ALA A 170 3.90 7.62 33.29
CA ALA A 170 4.88 6.54 33.44
C ALA A 170 5.04 5.73 32.15
N HIS A 171 3.95 5.46 31.42
CA HIS A 171 4.02 4.85 30.10
C HIS A 171 4.67 5.77 29.05
N TRP A 172 4.31 7.06 29.01
CA TRP A 172 4.93 8.03 28.10
C TRP A 172 6.45 8.13 28.29
N ASN A 173 6.95 8.07 29.52
CA ASN A 173 8.39 7.99 29.79
C ASN A 173 9.03 6.75 29.17
N LYS A 174 8.39 5.58 29.29
CA LYS A 174 8.86 4.36 28.63
C LYS A 174 8.89 4.51 27.11
N MET A 175 7.87 5.15 26.52
CA MET A 175 7.82 5.44 25.09
C MET A 175 8.99 6.34 24.68
N LEU A 176 9.26 7.40 25.44
CA LEU A 176 10.36 8.33 25.20
C LEU A 176 11.71 7.61 25.21
N VAL A 177 11.98 6.82 26.25
CA VAL A 177 13.21 6.03 26.39
C VAL A 177 13.35 5.05 25.22
N SER A 178 12.28 4.35 24.85
CA SER A 178 12.29 3.41 23.72
C SER A 178 12.61 4.09 22.38
N GLN A 179 12.01 5.26 22.12
CA GLN A 179 12.29 6.03 20.92
C GLN A 179 13.73 6.58 20.89
N LEU A 180 14.27 7.03 22.03
CA LEU A 180 15.66 7.46 22.16
C LEU A 180 16.65 6.31 21.94
N ILE A 181 16.36 5.10 22.46
CA ILE A 181 17.16 3.89 22.19
C ILE A 181 17.18 3.61 20.69
N ASN A 182 16.00 3.55 20.05
CA ASN A 182 15.89 3.25 18.63
C ASN A 182 16.63 4.28 17.76
N LEU A 183 16.54 5.57 18.10
CA LEU A 183 17.24 6.64 17.38
C LEU A 183 18.74 6.63 17.61
N THR A 184 19.18 6.34 18.84
CA THR A 184 20.62 6.20 19.14
C THR A 184 21.23 5.07 18.33
N ILE A 185 20.59 3.88 18.33
CA ILE A 185 21.04 2.73 17.55
C ILE A 185 21.04 3.06 16.05
N SER A 186 19.94 3.62 15.52
CA SER A 186 19.87 4.04 14.11
C SER A 186 20.95 5.05 13.72
N LYS A 187 21.32 5.97 14.63
CA LYS A 187 22.37 6.94 14.38
C LYS A 187 23.74 6.26 14.33
N GLU A 188 24.02 5.35 15.27
CA GLU A 188 25.26 4.56 15.28
C GLU A 188 25.40 3.69 14.01
N GLU A 189 24.32 3.01 13.60
CA GLU A 189 24.27 2.23 12.35
C GLU A 189 24.57 3.12 11.13
N GLU A 190 23.92 4.29 11.05
CA GLU A 190 24.15 5.22 9.94
C GLU A 190 25.58 5.75 9.94
N GLN A 191 26.15 6.10 11.11
CA GLN A 191 27.54 6.52 11.23
C GLN A 191 28.52 5.41 10.78
N ALA A 192 28.26 4.15 11.17
CA ALA A 192 29.06 3.00 10.75
C ALA A 192 28.99 2.81 9.22
N LYS A 193 27.80 2.91 8.63
CA LYS A 193 27.60 2.85 7.17
C LYS A 193 28.28 3.99 6.44
N GLN A 194 28.17 5.23 6.94
CA GLN A 194 28.84 6.40 6.37
C GLN A 194 30.36 6.28 6.46
N LYS A 195 30.89 5.70 7.54
CA LYS A 195 32.31 5.37 7.65
C LYS A 195 32.73 4.34 6.60
N ALA A 196 31.97 3.26 6.45
CA ALA A 196 32.23 2.24 5.44
C ALA A 196 32.19 2.80 4.00
N LEU A 197 31.25 3.71 3.71
CA LEU A 197 31.16 4.41 2.43
C LEU A 197 32.36 5.33 2.17
N LYS A 198 32.89 5.99 3.20
CA LYS A 198 34.12 6.80 3.09
C LYS A 198 35.36 5.94 2.85
N GLU A 199 35.46 4.80 3.53
CA GLU A 199 36.58 3.86 3.38
C GLU A 199 36.53 3.11 2.05
N ASN A 200 35.33 2.81 1.54
CA ASN A 200 35.11 2.18 0.25
C ASN A 200 33.95 2.84 -0.52
N PRO A 201 34.23 3.91 -1.30
CA PRO A 201 33.22 4.61 -2.10
C PRO A 201 32.55 3.75 -3.17
N GLU A 202 33.15 2.63 -3.59
CA GLU A 202 32.54 1.71 -4.57
C GLU A 202 31.24 1.08 -4.03
N LEU A 203 31.09 0.99 -2.70
CA LEU A 203 29.85 0.51 -2.07
C LEU A 203 28.63 1.35 -2.44
N ALA A 204 28.83 2.63 -2.76
CA ALA A 204 27.76 3.51 -3.20
C ALA A 204 27.29 3.22 -4.63
N ASN A 205 28.07 2.47 -5.42
CA ASN A 205 27.79 2.18 -6.83
C ASN A 205 27.41 3.45 -7.64
N GLY A 206 28.18 4.52 -7.44
CA GLY A 206 27.95 5.83 -8.08
C GLY A 206 26.70 6.59 -7.60
N GLN A 207 26.02 6.13 -6.55
CA GLN A 207 24.85 6.80 -5.99
C GLN A 207 25.24 7.80 -4.90
N ASP A 208 24.43 8.85 -4.78
CA ASP A 208 24.50 9.76 -3.64
C ASP A 208 23.78 9.12 -2.44
N LEU A 209 24.59 8.58 -1.54
CA LEU A 209 24.13 7.97 -0.28
C LEU A 209 24.48 8.85 0.92
N THR A 210 24.51 10.18 0.73
CA THR A 210 24.73 11.13 1.82
C THR A 210 23.85 10.82 3.02
N GLY A 211 24.47 10.81 4.20
CA GLY A 211 23.76 10.60 5.45
C GLY A 211 22.80 11.76 5.73
N PRO A 212 21.74 11.52 6.52
CA PRO A 212 20.83 12.57 6.96
C PRO A 212 21.55 13.62 7.82
N GLU A 213 20.87 14.75 8.06
CA GLU A 213 21.30 15.81 8.96
C GLU A 213 21.85 15.25 10.28
N ASP A 214 23.01 15.77 10.73
CA ASP A 214 23.69 15.27 11.95
C ASP A 214 23.03 15.81 13.23
N LEU A 215 21.77 15.45 13.43
CA LEU A 215 21.02 15.73 14.65
C LEU A 215 21.29 14.64 15.70
N THR A 216 21.44 15.03 16.96
CA THR A 216 21.38 14.07 18.08
C THR A 216 19.99 13.44 18.19
N PRO A 217 19.84 12.24 18.77
CA PRO A 217 18.52 11.65 19.01
C PRO A 217 17.52 12.59 19.72
N VAL A 218 17.99 13.39 20.67
CA VAL A 218 17.20 14.41 21.38
C VAL A 218 16.77 15.54 20.46
N GLN A 219 17.67 16.07 19.62
CA GLN A 219 17.32 17.12 18.64
C GLN A 219 16.33 16.59 17.60
N THR A 220 16.51 15.37 17.11
CA THR A 220 15.59 14.71 16.18
C THR A 220 14.19 14.59 16.76
N LEU A 221 14.04 14.10 18.00
CA LEU A 221 12.73 14.01 18.66
C LEU A 221 12.15 15.39 18.97
N THR A 222 12.97 16.34 19.39
CA THR A 222 12.52 17.72 19.63
C THR A 222 11.92 18.33 18.35
N LYS A 223 12.64 18.24 17.22
CA LYS A 223 12.15 18.70 15.91
C LYS A 223 10.85 18.00 15.52
N ARG A 224 10.77 16.68 15.70
CA ARG A 224 9.56 15.88 15.39
C ARG A 224 8.36 16.28 16.24
N TYR A 225 8.50 16.40 17.56
CA TYR A 225 7.40 16.75 18.45
C TYR A 225 6.94 18.20 18.28
N THR A 226 7.87 19.14 18.10
CA THR A 226 7.51 20.54 17.78
C THR A 226 6.68 20.61 16.50
N ARG A 227 7.10 19.91 15.44
CA ARG A 227 6.33 19.85 14.18
C ARG A 227 4.94 19.26 14.36
N GLN A 228 4.79 18.22 15.19
CA GLN A 228 3.46 17.66 15.46
C GLN A 228 2.57 18.64 16.22
N LEU A 229 3.10 19.35 17.22
CA LEU A 229 2.38 20.41 17.94
C LEU A 229 1.94 21.53 17.00
N GLU A 230 2.81 21.99 16.10
CA GLU A 230 2.47 23.01 15.11
C GLU A 230 1.37 22.52 14.15
N ARG A 231 1.45 21.28 13.69
CA ARG A 231 0.45 20.69 12.78
C ARG A 231 -0.93 20.60 13.42
N MET A 232 -1.04 20.45 14.74
CA MET A 232 -2.33 20.42 15.43
C MET A 232 -3.17 21.70 15.24
N SER A 233 -2.51 22.84 15.00
CA SER A 233 -3.21 24.10 14.70
C SER A 233 -3.88 24.11 13.32
N ARG A 234 -3.47 23.22 12.42
CA ARG A 234 -3.96 23.14 11.03
C ARG A 234 -5.12 22.16 10.84
N VAL A 235 -5.51 21.43 11.88
CA VAL A 235 -6.65 20.50 11.85
C VAL A 235 -7.94 21.29 11.57
N LYS A 236 -8.71 20.84 10.59
CA LYS A 236 -9.97 21.44 10.15
C LYS A 236 -11.17 20.53 10.49
N SER A 237 -12.36 21.03 10.18
CA SER A 237 -13.62 20.30 10.35
C SER A 237 -13.66 19.01 9.53
N ASP A 238 -13.08 19.01 8.33
CA ASP A 238 -13.04 17.82 7.47
C ASP A 238 -12.26 16.66 8.10
N ASP A 239 -11.18 16.93 8.84
CA ASP A 239 -10.41 15.87 9.53
C ASP A 239 -11.25 15.18 10.63
N VAL A 240 -12.10 15.95 11.30
CA VAL A 240 -12.99 15.42 12.35
C VAL A 240 -14.14 14.62 11.72
N LEU A 241 -14.72 15.15 10.64
CA LEU A 241 -15.78 14.48 9.90
C LEU A 241 -15.28 13.16 9.31
N ASP A 242 -14.09 13.16 8.73
CA ASP A 242 -13.47 11.97 8.15
C ASP A 242 -13.39 10.84 9.18
N LYS A 243 -12.71 11.09 10.30
CA LYS A 243 -12.61 10.11 11.39
C LYS A 243 -13.97 9.63 11.88
N THR A 244 -14.96 10.53 11.94
CA THR A 244 -16.31 10.22 12.40
C THR A 244 -17.05 9.28 11.44
N LEU A 245 -17.05 9.60 10.14
CA LEU A 245 -17.78 8.83 9.14
C LEU A 245 -17.04 7.52 8.81
N ASN A 246 -15.70 7.53 8.81
CA ASN A 246 -14.92 6.31 8.64
C ASN A 246 -15.02 5.36 9.84
N ALA A 247 -15.12 5.86 11.08
CA ALA A 247 -15.45 5.00 12.22
C ALA A 247 -16.82 4.31 12.05
N MET A 248 -17.79 5.02 11.48
CA MET A 248 -19.08 4.44 11.14
C MET A 248 -18.97 3.36 10.06
N THR A 249 -18.31 3.64 8.94
CA THR A 249 -18.22 2.68 7.83
C THR A 249 -17.36 1.45 8.18
N LEU A 250 -16.25 1.63 8.90
CA LEU A 250 -15.36 0.55 9.37
C LEU A 250 -16.03 -0.39 10.38
N THR A 251 -17.10 0.06 11.05
CA THR A 251 -17.93 -0.82 11.91
C THR A 251 -18.62 -1.92 11.09
N TYR A 252 -18.87 -1.68 9.80
CA TYR A 252 -19.51 -2.64 8.91
C TYR A 252 -18.48 -3.49 8.17
N ASP A 253 -17.52 -2.87 7.49
CA ASP A 253 -16.49 -3.59 6.73
C ASP A 253 -15.26 -2.71 6.44
N PRO A 254 -14.09 -3.29 6.12
CA PRO A 254 -12.83 -2.55 5.94
C PRO A 254 -12.71 -1.77 4.60
N HIS A 255 -13.68 -1.88 3.69
CA HIS A 255 -13.65 -1.28 2.35
C HIS A 255 -14.73 -0.21 2.13
N SER A 256 -15.69 -0.07 3.04
CA SER A 256 -16.59 1.06 3.06
C SER A 256 -15.89 2.28 3.68
N ASN A 257 -15.81 3.38 2.95
CA ASN A 257 -15.04 4.56 3.33
C ASN A 257 -15.78 5.85 2.97
N TYR A 258 -15.56 6.90 3.74
CA TYR A 258 -15.87 8.28 3.39
C TYR A 258 -14.60 9.00 2.96
N PHE A 259 -14.75 9.89 1.98
CA PHE A 259 -13.69 10.73 1.43
C PHE A 259 -14.14 12.19 1.49
N PRO A 260 -13.48 13.05 2.28
CA PRO A 260 -13.65 14.50 2.19
C PRO A 260 -13.41 15.00 0.75
N PRO A 261 -13.89 16.20 0.37
CA PRO A 261 -13.84 16.67 -1.02
C PRO A 261 -12.46 16.59 -1.70
N VAL A 262 -11.39 16.87 -0.97
CA VAL A 262 -10.02 16.81 -1.48
C VAL A 262 -9.60 15.36 -1.76
N ASP A 263 -9.87 14.44 -0.83
CA ASP A 263 -9.54 13.03 -0.96
C ASP A 263 -10.40 12.35 -2.04
N ALA A 264 -11.66 12.75 -2.14
CA ALA A 264 -12.56 12.32 -3.21
C ALA A 264 -12.04 12.75 -4.59
N MET A 265 -11.48 13.95 -4.68
CA MET A 265 -10.85 14.41 -5.92
C MET A 265 -9.67 13.51 -6.27
N GLU A 266 -8.79 13.18 -5.32
CA GLU A 266 -7.65 12.27 -5.53
C GLU A 266 -8.07 10.84 -5.91
N LEU A 267 -9.07 10.26 -5.24
CA LEU A 267 -9.63 8.94 -5.57
C LEU A 267 -10.07 8.87 -7.05
N ASN A 268 -10.76 9.93 -7.51
CA ASN A 268 -11.19 10.03 -8.90
C ASN A 268 -10.01 10.17 -9.89
N ARG A 269 -8.86 10.71 -9.46
CA ARG A 269 -7.66 10.78 -10.30
C ARG A 269 -7.00 9.41 -10.43
N GLN A 270 -6.79 8.72 -9.31
CA GLN A 270 -6.11 7.41 -9.26
C GLN A 270 -6.82 6.35 -10.12
N THR A 271 -8.15 6.34 -10.11
CA THR A 271 -8.96 5.38 -10.88
C THR A 271 -8.85 5.52 -12.40
N THR A 272 -8.33 6.64 -12.91
CA THR A 272 -8.23 6.90 -14.36
C THR A 272 -6.85 6.68 -14.95
N LEU A 273 -5.83 6.38 -14.12
CA LEU A 273 -4.40 6.42 -14.47
C LEU A 273 -3.95 7.75 -15.14
N GLN A 274 -4.72 8.83 -14.94
CA GLN A 274 -4.42 10.15 -15.47
C GLN A 274 -4.02 11.08 -14.33
N LEU A 275 -2.71 11.25 -14.18
CA LEU A 275 -2.16 12.25 -13.29
C LEU A 275 -2.21 13.60 -14.02
N GLU A 276 -2.95 14.58 -13.48
CA GLU A 276 -2.80 15.98 -13.90
C GLU A 276 -1.83 16.67 -12.96
N GLY A 277 -0.82 17.29 -13.55
CA GLY A 277 0.23 17.98 -12.82
C GLY A 277 1.33 18.39 -13.77
N ILE A 278 2.55 18.44 -13.26
CA ILE A 278 3.72 18.86 -14.05
C ILE A 278 4.59 17.70 -14.54
N GLY A 279 4.37 16.47 -14.07
CA GLY A 279 5.08 15.28 -14.57
C GLY A 279 6.45 15.11 -13.94
N VAL A 280 6.49 15.15 -12.61
CA VAL A 280 7.69 14.86 -11.81
C VAL A 280 7.35 13.87 -10.71
N SER A 281 8.29 13.00 -10.39
CA SER A 281 8.31 12.25 -9.13
C SER A 281 9.16 13.03 -8.13
N ILE A 282 8.71 13.12 -6.89
CA ILE A 282 9.40 13.86 -5.82
C ILE A 282 9.54 12.97 -4.59
N ARG A 283 10.59 13.23 -3.80
CA ARG A 283 10.81 12.56 -2.51
C ARG A 283 11.56 13.48 -1.54
N PRO A 284 11.46 13.25 -0.23
CA PRO A 284 12.34 13.91 0.73
C PRO A 284 13.81 13.65 0.37
N GLU A 285 14.63 14.69 0.50
CA GLU A 285 16.07 14.57 0.27
C GLU A 285 16.71 13.76 1.40
N ARG A 286 17.52 12.75 1.03
CA ARG A 286 18.15 11.83 1.99
C ARG A 286 19.02 12.56 3.03
N GLY A 287 19.74 13.60 2.60
CA GLY A 287 20.61 14.40 3.47
C GLY A 287 19.89 15.43 4.33
N ASN A 288 18.69 15.85 3.94
CA ASN A 288 17.88 16.80 4.69
C ASN A 288 16.39 16.63 4.36
N GLU A 289 15.66 15.96 5.26
CA GLU A 289 14.24 15.65 5.08
C GLU A 289 13.34 16.90 5.00
N ASP A 290 13.84 18.10 5.33
CA ASP A 290 13.09 19.35 5.16
C ASP A 290 13.00 19.78 3.69
N TYR A 291 13.91 19.31 2.84
CA TYR A 291 13.85 19.57 1.40
C TYR A 291 13.20 18.42 0.66
N THR A 292 12.33 18.76 -0.30
CA THR A 292 11.78 17.80 -1.24
C THR A 292 12.50 17.93 -2.58
N LYS A 293 13.09 16.83 -3.04
CA LYS A 293 13.88 16.74 -4.28
C LYS A 293 13.06 16.14 -5.40
N ILE A 294 13.24 16.66 -6.61
CA ILE A 294 12.73 16.06 -7.85
C ILE A 294 13.61 14.86 -8.21
N GLU A 295 13.00 13.68 -8.27
CA GLU A 295 13.68 12.41 -8.52
C GLU A 295 13.72 12.11 -10.02
N THR A 296 12.54 12.00 -10.65
CA THR A 296 12.41 11.72 -12.09
C THR A 296 11.45 12.69 -12.76
N ILE A 297 11.60 12.85 -14.07
CA ILE A 297 10.72 13.68 -14.91
C ILE A 297 10.06 12.75 -15.92
N VAL A 298 8.74 12.85 -16.05
CA VAL A 298 7.97 12.09 -17.03
C VAL A 298 8.14 12.73 -18.41
N GLU A 299 8.65 11.94 -19.36
CA GLU A 299 8.87 12.37 -20.73
C GLU A 299 7.54 12.77 -21.41
N GLY A 300 7.56 13.85 -22.17
CA GLY A 300 6.34 14.41 -22.79
C GLY A 300 5.42 15.16 -21.81
N GLY A 301 5.66 15.10 -20.50
CA GLY A 301 4.95 15.89 -19.49
C GLY A 301 5.38 17.37 -19.46
N PRO A 302 4.64 18.26 -18.77
CA PRO A 302 4.93 19.70 -18.74
C PRO A 302 6.35 20.07 -18.28
N ALA A 303 6.87 19.42 -17.23
CA ALA A 303 8.21 19.65 -16.72
C ALA A 303 9.28 19.26 -17.75
N SER A 304 9.10 18.12 -18.43
CA SER A 304 9.97 17.69 -19.53
C SER A 304 9.94 18.67 -20.70
N LYS A 305 8.75 19.06 -21.16
CA LYS A 305 8.55 20.04 -22.25
C LYS A 305 9.14 21.41 -21.93
N SER A 306 9.14 21.81 -20.66
CA SER A 306 9.70 23.11 -20.25
C SER A 306 11.23 23.19 -20.37
N GLY A 307 11.94 22.06 -20.20
CA GLY A 307 13.40 22.01 -20.12
C GLY A 307 14.04 22.73 -18.93
N GLN A 308 13.26 23.40 -18.08
CA GLN A 308 13.74 24.25 -16.98
C GLN A 308 13.86 23.49 -15.63
N ILE A 309 13.18 22.36 -15.53
CA ILE A 309 13.23 21.45 -14.38
C ILE A 309 14.24 20.34 -14.66
N LYS A 310 15.07 20.03 -13.65
CA LYS A 310 16.09 18.98 -13.72
C LYS A 310 15.91 18.01 -12.56
N SER A 311 16.24 16.73 -12.81
CA SER A 311 16.40 15.76 -11.72
C SER A 311 17.47 16.27 -10.75
N GLY A 312 17.18 16.20 -9.45
CA GLY A 312 18.04 16.72 -8.38
C GLY A 312 17.69 18.13 -7.90
N ASP A 313 16.80 18.87 -8.56
CA ASP A 313 16.34 20.17 -8.02
C ASP A 313 15.55 19.98 -6.71
N ARG A 314 15.70 20.92 -5.78
CA ARG A 314 14.88 21.02 -4.57
C ARG A 314 13.72 21.98 -4.81
N ILE A 315 12.52 21.56 -4.42
CA ILE A 315 11.32 22.41 -4.42
C ILE A 315 11.30 23.17 -3.10
N ILE A 316 11.41 24.50 -3.16
CA ILE A 316 11.43 25.38 -1.98
C ILE A 316 10.20 26.28 -1.88
N GLY A 317 9.46 26.45 -2.98
CA GLY A 317 8.20 27.19 -2.97
C GLY A 317 7.26 26.78 -4.09
N VAL A 318 5.95 26.93 -3.85
CA VAL A 318 4.90 26.71 -4.83
C VAL A 318 3.88 27.85 -4.77
N ALA A 319 3.46 28.35 -5.93
CA ALA A 319 2.40 29.35 -6.04
C ALA A 319 1.33 28.88 -7.03
N GLN A 320 0.05 28.98 -6.64
CA GLN A 320 -1.07 28.84 -7.56
C GLN A 320 -1.18 30.07 -8.48
N ASP A 321 -1.97 29.98 -9.55
CA ASP A 321 -2.12 31.06 -10.53
C ASP A 321 -2.64 32.35 -9.86
N GLY A 322 -1.84 33.42 -9.92
CA GLY A 322 -2.17 34.71 -9.30
C GLY A 322 -2.05 34.77 -7.77
N GLU A 323 -1.62 33.70 -7.11
CA GLU A 323 -1.45 33.65 -5.65
C GLU A 323 0.00 33.92 -5.21
N LYS A 324 0.19 34.20 -3.91
CA LYS A 324 1.53 34.40 -3.34
C LYS A 324 2.30 33.09 -3.29
N MET A 325 3.62 33.18 -3.43
CA MET A 325 4.52 32.03 -3.23
C MET A 325 4.42 31.53 -1.80
N VAL A 326 4.13 30.24 -1.66
CA VAL A 326 4.13 29.52 -0.39
C VAL A 326 5.48 28.86 -0.22
N ASP A 327 6.19 29.15 0.88
CA ASP A 327 7.39 28.41 1.27
C ASP A 327 6.98 27.01 1.74
N VAL A 328 7.60 25.99 1.14
CA VAL A 328 7.29 24.59 1.40
C VAL A 328 8.44 23.83 2.08
N ILE A 329 9.43 24.53 2.63
CA ILE A 329 10.53 23.89 3.34
C ILE A 329 9.98 23.28 4.65
N GLY A 330 10.35 22.03 4.93
CA GLY A 330 9.84 21.26 6.06
C GLY A 330 8.44 20.68 5.86
N TRP A 331 7.80 20.94 4.72
CA TRP A 331 6.50 20.36 4.41
C TRP A 331 6.65 18.88 4.01
N PRO A 332 5.73 18.02 4.45
CA PRO A 332 5.62 16.67 3.93
C PRO A 332 5.47 16.66 2.40
N SER A 333 6.18 15.77 1.70
CA SER A 333 6.15 15.74 0.24
C SER A 333 4.74 15.54 -0.34
N ASN A 334 3.83 14.86 0.35
CA ASN A 334 2.43 14.72 -0.06
C ASN A 334 1.66 16.06 -0.04
N GLU A 335 1.96 16.97 0.90
CA GLU A 335 1.36 18.32 0.89
C GLU A 335 1.88 19.14 -0.30
N ILE A 336 3.18 19.01 -0.59
CA ILE A 336 3.80 19.64 -1.77
C ILE A 336 3.20 19.09 -3.06
N VAL A 337 2.95 17.78 -3.14
CA VAL A 337 2.23 17.16 -4.28
C VAL A 337 0.86 17.80 -4.46
N GLY A 338 0.12 18.05 -3.37
CA GLY A 338 -1.16 18.75 -3.42
C GLY A 338 -1.07 20.10 -4.14
N LEU A 339 -0.10 20.93 -3.72
CA LEU A 339 0.19 22.25 -4.32
C LEU A 339 0.57 22.18 -5.80
N ILE A 340 1.39 21.19 -6.16
CA ILE A 340 1.89 21.03 -7.53
C ILE A 340 0.81 20.51 -8.47
N ARG A 341 -0.08 19.63 -7.99
CA ARG A 341 -1.19 19.09 -8.77
C ARG A 341 -2.30 20.13 -8.95
N GLY A 342 -3.18 19.88 -9.89
CA GLY A 342 -4.29 20.78 -10.21
C GLY A 342 -4.86 20.50 -11.59
N LYS A 343 -5.99 21.16 -11.91
CA LYS A 343 -6.72 20.92 -13.15
C LYS A 343 -5.87 21.19 -14.38
N ARG A 344 -6.02 20.37 -15.42
CA ARG A 344 -5.43 20.63 -16.76
C ARG A 344 -5.66 22.08 -17.20
N GLY A 345 -4.63 22.71 -17.75
CA GLY A 345 -4.67 24.07 -18.27
C GLY A 345 -4.48 25.16 -17.21
N THR A 346 -4.54 24.83 -15.92
CA THR A 346 -4.22 25.79 -14.85
C THR A 346 -2.70 25.98 -14.74
N LYS A 347 -2.29 27.19 -14.33
CA LYS A 347 -0.88 27.50 -14.11
C LYS A 347 -0.46 27.20 -12.67
N VAL A 348 0.79 26.80 -12.53
CA VAL A 348 1.48 26.68 -11.25
C VAL A 348 2.89 27.21 -11.41
N THR A 349 3.39 27.89 -10.40
CA THR A 349 4.75 28.41 -10.40
C THR A 349 5.56 27.71 -9.32
N ILE A 350 6.66 27.06 -9.72
CA ILE A 350 7.53 26.32 -8.81
C ILE A 350 8.83 27.09 -8.60
N GLN A 351 9.19 27.33 -7.34
CA GLN A 351 10.50 27.86 -6.99
C GLN A 351 11.46 26.69 -6.71
N LEU A 352 12.51 26.61 -7.51
CA LEU A 352 13.48 25.53 -7.54
C LEU A 352 14.86 26.00 -7.14
N LEU A 353 15.54 25.20 -6.32
CA LEU A 353 16.93 25.37 -5.98
C LEU A 353 17.73 24.22 -6.60
N GLY A 354 18.75 24.55 -7.40
CA GLY A 354 19.64 23.53 -7.97
C GLY A 354 20.45 22.81 -6.90
N ALA A 355 20.86 21.57 -7.19
CA ALA A 355 21.72 20.81 -6.29
C ALA A 355 23.02 21.59 -5.96
N GLY A 356 23.29 21.81 -4.67
CA GLY A 356 24.46 22.57 -4.20
C GLY A 356 24.40 24.08 -4.41
N ALA A 357 23.29 24.63 -4.93
CA ALA A 357 23.12 26.07 -5.13
C ALA A 357 22.75 26.79 -3.82
N SER A 358 23.13 28.07 -3.73
CA SER A 358 22.72 28.96 -2.62
C SER A 358 21.29 29.49 -2.85
N MET A 359 20.56 29.82 -1.78
CA MET A 359 19.17 30.29 -1.85
C MET A 359 18.95 31.49 -2.79
N ASN A 360 19.95 32.37 -2.94
CA ASN A 360 19.91 33.50 -3.87
C ASN A 360 19.94 33.09 -5.36
N GLN A 361 20.23 31.82 -5.66
CA GLN A 361 20.23 31.24 -7.01
C GLN A 361 18.94 30.43 -7.28
N ALA A 362 17.94 30.52 -6.39
CA ALA A 362 16.64 29.92 -6.62
C ALA A 362 16.00 30.51 -7.90
N ARG A 363 15.45 29.63 -8.73
CA ARG A 363 14.79 29.99 -9.98
C ARG A 363 13.30 29.69 -9.91
N THR A 364 12.51 30.54 -10.54
CA THR A 364 11.05 30.43 -10.55
C THR A 364 10.60 29.96 -11.92
N VAL A 365 9.93 28.81 -11.97
CA VAL A 365 9.53 28.13 -13.20
C VAL A 365 8.00 28.07 -13.27
N PRO A 366 7.35 28.88 -14.12
CA PRO A 366 5.92 28.76 -14.39
C PRO A 366 5.64 27.58 -15.33
N LEU A 367 4.63 26.78 -15.00
CA LEU A 367 4.21 25.61 -15.75
C LEU A 367 2.71 25.60 -15.92
N VAL A 368 2.25 25.03 -17.03
CA VAL A 368 0.83 24.74 -17.26
C VAL A 368 0.62 23.26 -17.00
N ARG A 369 -0.31 22.93 -16.13
CA ARG A 369 -0.62 21.53 -15.78
C ARG A 369 -1.25 20.83 -16.98
N ASP A 370 -0.85 19.59 -17.23
CA ASP A 370 -1.42 18.77 -18.30
C ASP A 370 -1.68 17.34 -17.81
N VAL A 371 -2.43 16.57 -18.60
CA VAL A 371 -2.62 15.14 -18.36
C VAL A 371 -1.35 14.41 -18.75
N ILE A 372 -0.85 13.60 -17.83
CA ILE A 372 0.37 12.81 -18.01
C ILE A 372 -0.05 11.35 -18.10
N GLN A 373 0.14 10.75 -19.28
CA GLN A 373 0.00 9.31 -19.43
C GLN A 373 1.30 8.66 -19.00
N GLU A 374 1.25 7.92 -17.89
CA GLU A 374 2.37 7.12 -17.44
C GLU A 374 2.39 5.82 -18.26
N GLU A 375 3.03 5.82 -19.44
CA GLU A 375 3.19 4.61 -20.28
C GLU A 375 3.74 3.43 -19.47
N ASP A 376 4.63 3.74 -18.52
CA ASP A 376 5.25 2.83 -17.57
C ASP A 376 4.26 2.09 -16.63
N SER A 377 2.99 2.51 -16.55
CA SER A 377 1.99 1.97 -15.59
C SER A 377 1.07 0.87 -16.15
N GLY A 378 1.21 0.50 -17.43
CA GLY A 378 0.35 -0.51 -18.07
C GLY A 378 0.97 -1.91 -18.18
N VAL A 379 0.37 -2.75 -19.03
CA VAL A 379 0.80 -4.15 -19.22
C VAL A 379 2.22 -4.18 -19.81
N ARG A 380 3.04 -5.10 -19.31
CA ARG A 380 4.37 -5.38 -19.86
C ARG A 380 4.46 -6.82 -20.29
N SER A 381 5.22 -7.08 -21.35
CA SER A 381 5.48 -8.44 -21.82
C SER A 381 6.96 -8.65 -22.07
N ARG A 382 7.46 -9.82 -21.69
CA ARG A 382 8.84 -10.27 -21.97
C ARG A 382 8.87 -11.79 -22.15
N THR A 383 10.04 -12.33 -22.48
CA THR A 383 10.28 -13.76 -22.51
C THR A 383 11.24 -14.18 -21.39
N VAL A 384 11.10 -15.43 -20.95
CA VAL A 384 12.04 -16.11 -20.03
C VAL A 384 12.45 -17.44 -20.65
N GLU A 385 13.73 -17.79 -20.56
CA GLU A 385 14.25 -19.06 -21.04
C GLU A 385 14.54 -20.00 -19.86
N ILE A 386 14.11 -21.25 -19.98
CA ILE A 386 14.52 -22.34 -19.08
C ILE A 386 15.23 -23.43 -19.87
N THR A 387 16.17 -24.13 -19.24
CA THR A 387 16.81 -25.31 -19.85
C THR A 387 16.24 -26.58 -19.23
N ARG A 388 15.57 -27.38 -20.05
CA ARG A 388 14.97 -28.67 -19.65
C ARG A 388 15.26 -29.69 -20.74
N ASP A 389 15.49 -30.95 -20.36
CA ASP A 389 15.76 -32.05 -21.30
C ASP A 389 16.89 -31.76 -22.32
N GLY A 390 17.90 -30.98 -21.88
CA GLY A 390 19.01 -30.54 -22.74
C GLY A 390 18.64 -29.49 -23.80
N LYS A 391 17.42 -28.94 -23.78
CA LYS A 391 16.91 -27.93 -24.72
C LYS A 391 16.50 -26.66 -24.00
N LYS A 392 16.58 -25.55 -24.73
CA LYS A 392 16.02 -24.26 -24.30
C LYS A 392 14.52 -24.24 -24.62
N HIS A 393 13.74 -23.82 -23.64
CA HIS A 393 12.31 -23.55 -23.78
C HIS A 393 12.04 -22.10 -23.43
N THR A 394 11.22 -21.43 -24.24
CA THR A 394 10.96 -20.00 -24.13
C THR A 394 9.51 -19.77 -23.72
N TYR A 395 9.31 -19.09 -22.59
CA TYR A 395 7.98 -18.76 -22.07
C TYR A 395 7.73 -17.27 -22.15
N GLY A 396 6.52 -16.88 -22.51
CA GLY A 396 6.08 -15.49 -22.43
C GLY A 396 5.65 -15.15 -21.01
N VAL A 397 5.97 -13.93 -20.55
CA VAL A 397 5.52 -13.39 -19.27
C VAL A 397 4.75 -12.12 -19.55
N ILE A 398 3.51 -12.04 -19.10
CA ILE A 398 2.66 -10.85 -19.17
C ILE A 398 2.45 -10.33 -17.75
N GLU A 399 3.08 -9.21 -17.43
CA GLU A 399 2.99 -8.54 -16.14
C GLU A 399 1.84 -7.52 -16.17
N ILE A 400 0.83 -7.73 -15.33
CA ILE A 400 -0.36 -6.88 -15.27
C ILE A 400 -0.36 -6.14 -13.93
N PRO A 401 -0.06 -4.82 -13.91
CA PRO A 401 0.05 -4.08 -12.65
C PRO A 401 -1.29 -3.79 -11.98
N SER A 402 -2.37 -3.62 -12.77
CA SER A 402 -3.74 -3.43 -12.28
C SER A 402 -4.74 -3.71 -13.40
N PHE A 403 -6.01 -3.93 -13.04
CA PHE A 403 -7.10 -4.07 -14.01
C PHE A 403 -7.71 -2.69 -14.35
N TYR A 404 -6.90 -1.81 -14.95
CA TYR A 404 -7.30 -0.42 -15.18
C TYR A 404 -8.35 -0.26 -16.29
N LEU A 405 -9.27 0.70 -16.09
CA LEU A 405 -10.26 1.14 -17.07
C LEU A 405 -10.65 2.59 -16.80
N ASN A 406 -10.51 3.47 -17.79
CA ASN A 406 -11.00 4.85 -17.66
C ASN A 406 -12.52 4.93 -17.93
N TYR A 407 -13.32 4.68 -16.88
CA TYR A 407 -14.79 4.69 -16.96
C TYR A 407 -15.36 6.01 -17.46
N ARG A 408 -14.76 7.15 -17.12
CA ARG A 408 -15.25 8.47 -17.52
C ARG A 408 -15.05 8.70 -19.02
N ALA A 409 -13.85 8.46 -19.52
CA ALA A 409 -13.54 8.56 -20.95
C ALA A 409 -14.43 7.62 -21.78
N ARG A 410 -14.59 6.38 -21.31
CA ARG A 410 -15.48 5.42 -21.96
C ARG A 410 -16.95 5.86 -21.97
N ARG A 411 -17.49 6.35 -20.84
CA ARG A 411 -18.86 6.89 -20.77
C ARG A 411 -19.04 8.11 -21.67
N ALA A 412 -18.00 8.92 -21.83
CA ALA A 412 -17.99 10.08 -22.71
C ALA A 412 -17.77 9.73 -24.20
N GLY A 413 -17.51 8.47 -24.53
CA GLY A 413 -17.22 8.03 -25.91
C GLY A 413 -15.88 8.52 -26.46
N THR A 414 -14.94 8.89 -25.59
CA THR A 414 -13.59 9.34 -25.99
C THR A 414 -12.59 8.19 -25.91
N GLU A 415 -11.42 8.33 -26.54
CA GLU A 415 -10.34 7.34 -26.49
C GLU A 415 -9.93 7.04 -25.04
N TYR A 416 -9.69 5.77 -24.74
CA TYR A 416 -9.27 5.29 -23.44
C TYR A 416 -8.34 4.09 -23.56
N ARG A 417 -7.43 3.94 -22.59
CA ARG A 417 -6.60 2.75 -22.44
C ARG A 417 -7.37 1.66 -21.67
N SER A 418 -7.24 0.42 -22.10
CA SER A 418 -7.90 -0.75 -21.50
C SER A 418 -6.86 -1.85 -21.29
N VAL A 419 -6.87 -2.44 -20.09
CA VAL A 419 -5.97 -3.55 -19.78
C VAL A 419 -6.25 -4.76 -20.66
N SER A 420 -7.53 -5.00 -21.01
CA SER A 420 -7.89 -6.11 -21.88
C SER A 420 -7.29 -5.99 -23.29
N GLU A 421 -7.25 -4.80 -23.86
CA GLU A 421 -6.64 -4.57 -25.18
C GLU A 421 -5.11 -4.69 -25.12
N ASP A 422 -4.49 -4.10 -24.10
CA ASP A 422 -3.04 -4.19 -23.88
C ASP A 422 -2.60 -5.66 -23.67
N THR A 423 -3.36 -6.44 -22.90
CA THR A 423 -3.11 -7.87 -22.73
C THR A 423 -3.34 -8.65 -24.02
N ASN A 424 -4.38 -8.34 -24.79
CA ASN A 424 -4.64 -8.97 -26.09
C ASN A 424 -3.45 -8.77 -27.06
N ASN A 425 -2.91 -7.56 -27.10
CA ASN A 425 -1.74 -7.22 -27.91
C ASN A 425 -0.48 -7.97 -27.44
N ALA A 426 -0.27 -8.07 -26.12
CA ALA A 426 0.82 -8.86 -25.54
C ALA A 426 0.69 -10.35 -25.87
N LEU A 427 -0.51 -10.93 -25.76
CA LEU A 427 -0.79 -12.32 -26.12
C LEU A 427 -0.47 -12.58 -27.60
N LYS A 428 -0.94 -11.73 -28.51
CA LYS A 428 -0.66 -11.85 -29.95
C LYS A 428 0.83 -11.74 -30.26
N SER A 429 1.51 -10.78 -29.63
CA SER A 429 2.96 -10.57 -29.80
C SER A 429 3.78 -11.77 -29.33
N LEU A 430 3.46 -12.33 -28.16
CA LEU A 430 4.16 -13.51 -27.62
C LEU A 430 3.83 -14.78 -28.40
N ALA A 431 2.57 -14.95 -28.84
CA ALA A 431 2.18 -16.06 -29.70
C ALA A 431 2.94 -16.03 -31.04
N ALA A 432 3.10 -14.84 -31.64
CA ALA A 432 3.89 -14.67 -32.86
C ALA A 432 5.39 -15.00 -32.68
N GLN A 433 5.90 -14.95 -31.45
CA GLN A 433 7.27 -15.36 -31.09
C GLN A 433 7.41 -16.88 -30.84
N ASN A 434 6.33 -17.66 -30.99
CA ASN A 434 6.30 -19.11 -30.79
C ASN A 434 6.77 -19.56 -29.39
N VAL A 435 6.34 -18.85 -28.34
CA VAL A 435 6.60 -19.26 -26.95
C VAL A 435 5.92 -20.59 -26.62
N ASP A 436 6.57 -21.43 -25.80
CA ASP A 436 6.09 -22.75 -25.36
C ASP A 436 4.87 -22.66 -24.41
N GLY A 437 4.68 -21.50 -23.79
CA GLY A 437 3.60 -21.22 -22.84
C GLY A 437 3.60 -19.76 -22.40
N ILE A 438 2.52 -19.31 -21.77
CA ILE A 438 2.40 -17.96 -21.24
C ILE A 438 2.16 -17.98 -19.72
N LEU A 439 2.90 -17.15 -19.01
CA LEU A 439 2.74 -16.84 -17.60
C LEU A 439 2.04 -15.49 -17.47
N ILE A 440 0.86 -15.47 -16.85
CA ILE A 440 0.16 -14.25 -16.47
C ILE A 440 0.58 -13.89 -15.05
N ASP A 441 1.33 -12.81 -14.89
CA ASP A 441 1.81 -12.37 -13.60
C ASP A 441 0.88 -11.32 -12.97
N LEU A 442 0.15 -11.75 -11.94
CA LEU A 442 -0.76 -10.94 -11.14
C LEU A 442 -0.20 -10.67 -9.73
N ARG A 443 1.08 -10.97 -9.48
CA ARG A 443 1.72 -10.62 -8.21
C ARG A 443 1.68 -9.11 -8.02
N ASN A 444 1.33 -8.67 -6.80
CA ASN A 444 1.17 -7.25 -6.46
C ASN A 444 0.02 -6.53 -7.20
N ASN A 445 -0.85 -7.24 -7.91
CA ASN A 445 -1.97 -6.62 -8.61
C ASN A 445 -3.18 -6.45 -7.66
N PRO A 446 -3.55 -5.20 -7.29
CA PRO A 446 -4.61 -4.90 -6.33
C PRO A 446 -6.03 -5.16 -6.84
N GLY A 447 -6.18 -5.54 -8.12
CA GLY A 447 -7.43 -5.67 -8.81
C GLY A 447 -7.76 -4.45 -9.68
N GLY A 448 -9.05 -4.15 -9.83
CA GLY A 448 -9.55 -3.08 -10.71
C GLY A 448 -10.92 -3.43 -11.30
N SER A 449 -11.10 -3.15 -12.58
CA SER A 449 -12.37 -3.33 -13.29
C SER A 449 -12.73 -4.81 -13.47
N LEU A 450 -13.90 -5.19 -12.95
CA LEU A 450 -14.48 -6.51 -13.19
C LEU A 450 -14.77 -6.76 -14.68
N GLU A 451 -15.17 -5.72 -15.40
CA GLU A 451 -15.48 -5.86 -16.83
C GLU A 451 -14.24 -6.20 -17.65
N GLU A 452 -13.11 -5.57 -17.32
CA GLU A 452 -11.85 -5.89 -17.97
C GLU A 452 -11.39 -7.30 -17.65
N VAL A 453 -11.57 -7.79 -16.42
CA VAL A 453 -11.29 -9.18 -16.04
C VAL A 453 -12.08 -10.15 -16.92
N ALA A 454 -13.38 -9.90 -17.11
CA ALA A 454 -14.22 -10.79 -17.90
C ALA A 454 -13.77 -10.84 -19.36
N ARG A 455 -13.45 -9.69 -19.97
CA ARG A 455 -12.88 -9.64 -21.33
C ARG A 455 -11.54 -10.36 -21.43
N MET A 456 -10.67 -10.20 -20.43
CA MET A 456 -9.38 -10.89 -20.40
C MET A 456 -9.53 -12.41 -20.22
N LEU A 457 -10.58 -12.87 -19.54
CA LEU A 457 -10.87 -14.30 -19.43
C LEU A 457 -11.39 -14.86 -20.76
N GLY A 458 -12.23 -14.12 -21.51
CA GLY A 458 -12.65 -14.53 -22.87
C GLY A 458 -11.50 -14.72 -23.85
N GLN A 459 -10.41 -13.97 -23.67
CA GLN A 459 -9.18 -14.16 -24.48
C GLN A 459 -8.51 -15.53 -24.28
N VAL A 460 -8.83 -16.25 -23.20
CA VAL A 460 -8.20 -17.52 -22.83
C VAL A 460 -9.18 -18.64 -22.47
N ILE A 461 -10.47 -18.37 -22.28
CA ILE A 461 -11.55 -19.34 -22.01
C ILE A 461 -12.60 -19.19 -23.12
N LYS A 462 -13.16 -20.29 -23.63
CA LYS A 462 -14.11 -20.27 -24.75
C LYS A 462 -15.49 -19.74 -24.37
N SER A 463 -16.05 -20.14 -23.24
CA SER A 463 -17.42 -19.71 -22.90
C SER A 463 -17.79 -20.11 -21.49
N GLY A 464 -18.69 -19.33 -20.90
CA GLY A 464 -19.38 -19.67 -19.67
C GLY A 464 -19.28 -18.57 -18.61
N PRO A 465 -19.72 -18.87 -17.39
CA PRO A 465 -19.65 -17.92 -16.28
C PRO A 465 -18.20 -17.60 -15.91
N VAL A 466 -17.95 -16.36 -15.56
CA VAL A 466 -16.67 -15.85 -15.04
C VAL A 466 -16.73 -15.69 -13.53
N VAL A 467 -17.82 -15.10 -13.02
CA VAL A 467 -18.01 -14.83 -11.60
C VAL A 467 -19.51 -14.76 -11.28
N GLN A 468 -19.87 -15.09 -10.05
CA GLN A 468 -21.21 -14.88 -9.51
C GLN A 468 -21.20 -13.75 -8.49
N ILE A 469 -22.18 -12.85 -8.55
CA ILE A 469 -22.27 -11.65 -7.69
C ILE A 469 -23.58 -11.69 -6.91
N ARG A 470 -23.50 -11.69 -5.58
CA ARG A 470 -24.67 -11.57 -4.71
C ARG A 470 -24.79 -10.14 -4.18
N ASP A 471 -26.00 -9.57 -4.20
CA ASP A 471 -26.30 -8.29 -3.54
C ASP A 471 -26.75 -8.48 -2.07
N GLY A 472 -26.98 -7.38 -1.35
CA GLY A 472 -27.45 -7.40 0.04
C GLY A 472 -28.90 -7.91 0.23
N ASN A 473 -29.68 -8.04 -0.84
CA ASN A 473 -31.02 -8.63 -0.82
C ASN A 473 -31.01 -10.14 -1.11
N GLY A 474 -29.84 -10.71 -1.43
CA GLY A 474 -29.67 -12.11 -1.76
C GLY A 474 -29.82 -12.45 -3.25
N ASN A 475 -30.00 -11.46 -4.12
CA ASN A 475 -30.09 -11.71 -5.57
C ASN A 475 -28.70 -12.07 -6.11
N VAL A 476 -28.62 -13.15 -6.89
CA VAL A 476 -27.39 -13.62 -7.53
C VAL A 476 -27.45 -13.32 -9.02
N ASN A 477 -26.47 -12.58 -9.51
CA ASN A 477 -26.23 -12.36 -10.94
C ASN A 477 -24.98 -13.11 -11.38
N VAL A 478 -25.09 -13.86 -12.46
CA VAL A 478 -23.95 -14.55 -13.09
C VAL A 478 -23.40 -13.64 -14.17
N PHE A 479 -22.11 -13.34 -14.09
CA PHE A 479 -21.40 -12.60 -15.13
C PHE A 479 -20.75 -13.60 -16.08
N GLU A 480 -21.09 -13.52 -17.36
CA GLU A 480 -20.63 -14.43 -18.40
C GLU A 480 -19.83 -13.68 -19.47
N ASP A 481 -18.98 -14.40 -20.17
CA ASP A 481 -18.39 -13.91 -21.42
C ASP A 481 -19.39 -14.05 -22.57
N THR A 482 -19.44 -13.03 -23.43
CA THR A 482 -20.39 -12.91 -24.55
C THR A 482 -19.69 -12.75 -25.90
N ASP A 483 -18.38 -12.99 -25.98
CA ASP A 483 -17.59 -12.78 -27.21
C ASP A 483 -17.75 -13.88 -28.28
N GLY A 484 -18.52 -14.93 -27.98
CA GLY A 484 -18.75 -16.08 -28.88
C GLY A 484 -17.65 -17.13 -28.87
N GLY A 485 -16.71 -17.05 -27.92
CA GLY A 485 -15.61 -17.98 -27.68
C GLY A 485 -14.37 -17.78 -28.52
N ALA A 486 -14.11 -16.52 -28.87
CA ALA A 486 -12.94 -16.12 -29.61
C ALA A 486 -11.70 -16.06 -28.70
N GLN A 487 -11.08 -17.22 -28.45
CA GLN A 487 -9.81 -17.25 -27.70
C GLN A 487 -8.67 -16.62 -28.52
N THR A 488 -8.02 -15.60 -27.96
CA THR A 488 -6.74 -15.09 -28.49
C THR A 488 -5.61 -16.09 -28.26
N TYR A 489 -5.61 -16.79 -27.12
CA TYR A 489 -4.56 -17.73 -26.77
C TYR A 489 -5.10 -19.02 -26.14
N ALA A 490 -4.91 -20.14 -26.85
CA ALA A 490 -5.32 -21.48 -26.42
C ALA A 490 -4.15 -22.36 -25.90
N GLY A 491 -2.92 -21.84 -25.89
CA GLY A 491 -1.73 -22.61 -25.47
C GLY A 491 -1.61 -22.79 -23.94
N PRO A 492 -0.53 -23.46 -23.47
CA PRO A 492 -0.26 -23.68 -22.05
C PRO A 492 -0.21 -22.35 -21.26
N LEU A 493 -0.93 -22.29 -20.15
CA LEU A 493 -1.11 -21.08 -19.35
C LEU A 493 -0.83 -21.36 -17.87
N ALA A 494 -0.13 -20.45 -17.21
CA ALA A 494 -0.08 -20.40 -15.75
C ALA A 494 -0.33 -18.96 -15.26
N VAL A 495 -0.86 -18.84 -14.04
CA VAL A 495 -1.15 -17.56 -13.39
C VAL A 495 -0.35 -17.47 -12.11
N MET A 496 0.45 -16.41 -11.96
CA MET A 496 1.24 -16.16 -10.77
C MET A 496 0.51 -15.20 -9.84
N ILE A 497 0.40 -15.57 -8.56
CA ILE A 497 -0.30 -14.80 -7.53
C ILE A 497 0.51 -14.69 -6.24
N ASN A 498 0.22 -13.67 -5.43
CA ASN A 498 0.76 -13.54 -4.08
C ASN A 498 -0.26 -12.91 -3.13
N LEU A 499 0.11 -12.70 -1.87
CA LEU A 499 -0.75 -12.08 -0.86
C LEU A 499 -1.28 -10.69 -1.27
N ALA A 500 -0.58 -9.97 -2.15
CA ALA A 500 -0.98 -8.67 -2.67
C ALA A 500 -1.87 -8.73 -3.93
N SER A 501 -2.09 -9.92 -4.51
CA SER A 501 -3.11 -10.13 -5.52
C SER A 501 -4.50 -10.06 -4.89
N ALA A 502 -5.36 -9.14 -5.32
CA ALA A 502 -6.67 -8.91 -4.69
C ALA A 502 -7.81 -8.72 -5.70
N SER A 503 -9.04 -8.94 -5.25
CA SER A 503 -10.28 -8.57 -5.96
C SER A 503 -10.33 -9.14 -7.39
N ALA A 504 -10.29 -8.31 -8.43
CA ALA A 504 -10.24 -8.72 -9.83
C ALA A 504 -9.13 -9.76 -10.15
N SER A 505 -7.96 -9.67 -9.51
CA SER A 505 -6.88 -10.67 -9.66
C SER A 505 -7.31 -12.04 -9.13
N GLU A 506 -8.09 -12.07 -8.06
CA GLU A 506 -8.64 -13.29 -7.45
C GLU A 506 -9.75 -13.88 -8.31
N ILE A 507 -10.56 -13.03 -8.96
CA ILE A 507 -11.57 -13.49 -9.91
C ILE A 507 -10.90 -14.13 -11.14
N TYR A 508 -9.89 -13.47 -11.72
CA TYR A 508 -9.16 -14.01 -12.87
C TYR A 508 -8.50 -15.35 -12.54
N SER A 509 -7.71 -15.41 -11.46
CA SER A 509 -7.01 -16.63 -11.05
C SER A 509 -7.98 -17.75 -10.64
N ALA A 510 -9.06 -17.44 -9.92
CA ALA A 510 -10.07 -18.43 -9.55
C ALA A 510 -10.78 -19.01 -10.78
N ALA A 511 -11.13 -18.18 -11.77
CA ALA A 511 -11.74 -18.67 -13.01
C ALA A 511 -10.78 -19.59 -13.77
N ILE A 512 -9.52 -19.21 -13.96
CA ILE A 512 -8.52 -20.08 -14.61
C ILE A 512 -8.38 -21.42 -13.88
N GLN A 513 -8.37 -21.41 -12.54
CA GLN A 513 -8.32 -22.61 -11.71
C GLN A 513 -9.61 -23.46 -11.82
N ASP A 514 -10.78 -22.83 -11.74
CA ASP A 514 -12.07 -23.51 -11.76
C ASP A 514 -12.34 -24.20 -13.10
N TYR A 515 -11.98 -23.55 -14.22
CA TYR A 515 -12.05 -24.15 -15.55
C TYR A 515 -10.94 -25.18 -15.83
N GLU A 516 -9.96 -25.29 -14.94
CA GLU A 516 -8.70 -26.01 -15.17
C GLU A 516 -8.02 -25.58 -16.47
N ARG A 517 -8.16 -24.30 -16.83
CA ARG A 517 -7.61 -23.72 -18.05
C ARG A 517 -6.08 -23.55 -17.95
N GLY A 518 -5.57 -23.36 -16.74
CA GLY A 518 -4.15 -23.19 -16.45
C GLY A 518 -3.85 -23.45 -14.97
N ILE A 519 -2.57 -23.39 -14.61
CA ILE A 519 -2.10 -23.65 -13.25
C ILE A 519 -1.93 -22.34 -12.50
N VAL A 520 -2.45 -22.25 -11.28
CA VAL A 520 -2.22 -21.10 -10.39
C VAL A 520 -1.03 -21.38 -9.46
N ILE A 521 -0.05 -20.49 -9.42
CA ILE A 521 1.25 -20.69 -8.75
C ILE A 521 1.57 -19.49 -7.86
N GLY A 522 2.11 -19.70 -6.66
CA GLY A 522 2.61 -18.62 -5.79
C GLY A 522 2.15 -18.73 -4.34
N SER A 523 1.70 -17.64 -3.74
CA SER A 523 1.12 -17.63 -2.37
C SER A 523 -0.36 -17.29 -2.37
N THR A 524 -1.07 -17.65 -1.30
CA THR A 524 -2.51 -17.37 -1.15
C THR A 524 -2.77 -15.87 -1.23
N THR A 525 -3.77 -15.49 -2.02
CA THR A 525 -4.15 -14.09 -2.27
C THR A 525 -4.73 -13.38 -1.06
N THR A 526 -5.04 -12.08 -1.22
CA THR A 526 -5.54 -11.21 -0.16
C THR A 526 -6.81 -11.72 0.52
N GLY A 527 -7.75 -12.29 -0.25
CA GLY A 527 -9.06 -12.70 0.22
C GLY A 527 -10.15 -11.64 0.08
N LYS A 528 -10.03 -10.70 -0.87
CA LYS A 528 -11.02 -9.65 -1.09
C LYS A 528 -12.14 -10.16 -1.98
N GLY A 529 -13.27 -10.51 -1.36
CA GLY A 529 -14.46 -11.04 -2.01
C GLY A 529 -15.62 -10.06 -2.07
N THR A 530 -15.40 -8.76 -1.88
CA THR A 530 -16.47 -7.73 -1.87
C THR A 530 -16.25 -6.67 -2.94
N ALA A 531 -17.36 -6.08 -3.40
CA ALA A 531 -17.37 -4.94 -4.30
C ALA A 531 -18.07 -3.75 -3.67
N GLN A 532 -17.46 -2.59 -3.87
CA GLN A 532 -17.95 -1.31 -3.42
C GLN A 532 -18.63 -0.56 -4.56
N VAL A 533 -19.68 0.19 -4.23
CA VAL A 533 -20.28 1.20 -5.11
C VAL A 533 -19.77 2.56 -4.68
N GLN A 534 -19.32 3.38 -5.65
CA GLN A 534 -18.92 4.75 -5.41
C GLN A 534 -20.16 5.66 -5.33
N LEU A 535 -20.22 6.49 -4.29
CA LEU A 535 -21.30 7.42 -3.97
C LEU A 535 -20.81 8.83 -4.25
N ASP A 536 -21.01 9.28 -5.49
CA ASP A 536 -20.47 10.56 -5.98
C ASP A 536 -21.38 11.77 -5.74
N ASN A 537 -22.64 11.54 -5.37
CA ASN A 537 -23.68 12.57 -5.24
C ASN A 537 -24.01 12.92 -3.78
N LEU A 538 -23.00 12.86 -2.89
CA LEU A 538 -23.15 13.29 -1.51
C LEU A 538 -23.08 14.82 -1.42
N ALA A 539 -23.69 15.39 -0.37
CA ALA A 539 -23.69 16.83 -0.13
C ALA A 539 -22.28 17.41 0.12
N HIS A 540 -21.35 16.59 0.61
CA HIS A 540 -19.96 16.98 0.87
C HIS A 540 -19.03 15.77 0.78
N GLY A 541 -18.07 15.78 -0.14
CA GLY A 541 -17.18 14.64 -0.37
C GLY A 541 -17.83 13.48 -1.14
N GLN A 542 -17.26 12.29 -1.02
CA GLN A 542 -17.74 11.05 -1.64
C GLN A 542 -17.62 9.88 -0.65
N ALA A 543 -18.18 8.73 -1.00
CA ALA A 543 -17.99 7.51 -0.22
C ALA A 543 -17.93 6.27 -1.11
N THR A 544 -17.35 5.19 -0.60
CA THR A 544 -17.51 3.84 -1.13
C THR A 544 -18.34 3.02 -0.15
N LEU A 545 -19.27 2.23 -0.68
CA LEU A 545 -20.14 1.38 0.14
C LEU A 545 -20.16 -0.04 -0.39
N THR A 546 -19.84 -1.02 0.45
CA THR A 546 -19.91 -2.44 0.09
C THR A 546 -21.37 -2.86 -0.09
N GLN A 547 -21.74 -3.21 -1.33
CA GLN A 547 -23.10 -3.65 -1.68
C GLN A 547 -23.15 -5.04 -2.32
N ARG A 548 -21.99 -5.59 -2.66
CA ARG A 548 -21.87 -6.83 -3.44
C ARG A 548 -20.80 -7.73 -2.88
N LYS A 549 -21.01 -9.03 -3.05
CA LYS A 549 -20.03 -10.07 -2.72
C LYS A 549 -19.82 -11.01 -3.90
N PHE A 550 -18.57 -11.37 -4.14
CA PHE A 550 -18.11 -12.19 -5.24
C PHE A 550 -18.00 -13.66 -4.83
N TYR A 551 -18.36 -14.52 -5.77
CA TYR A 551 -18.31 -15.96 -5.65
C TYR A 551 -17.71 -16.54 -6.91
N ARG A 552 -16.89 -17.57 -6.71
CA ARG A 552 -16.39 -18.44 -7.77
C ARG A 552 -17.56 -19.08 -8.52
N ILE A 553 -17.30 -19.55 -9.73
CA ILE A 553 -18.29 -20.30 -10.49
C ILE A 553 -18.64 -21.63 -9.81
N THR A 554 -17.70 -22.17 -9.01
CA THR A 554 -17.89 -23.33 -8.12
C THR A 554 -18.65 -23.00 -6.82
N GLY A 555 -19.12 -21.77 -6.65
CA GLY A 555 -20.00 -21.35 -5.55
C GLY A 555 -19.28 -20.85 -4.29
N GLY A 556 -17.99 -21.12 -4.10
CA GLY A 556 -17.23 -20.61 -2.96
C GLY A 556 -16.85 -19.13 -3.10
N SER A 557 -16.94 -18.33 -2.03
CA SER A 557 -16.41 -16.94 -2.06
C SER A 557 -14.88 -16.91 -1.95
N THR A 558 -14.24 -15.87 -2.49
CA THR A 558 -12.84 -15.52 -2.19
C THR A 558 -12.70 -14.78 -0.86
N GLN A 559 -13.80 -14.25 -0.29
CA GLN A 559 -13.78 -13.46 0.93
C GLN A 559 -13.08 -14.20 2.08
N ASN A 560 -12.12 -13.56 2.77
CA ASN A 560 -11.27 -14.09 3.86
C ASN A 560 -10.35 -15.28 3.51
N LYS A 561 -10.65 -16.08 2.47
CA LYS A 561 -9.86 -17.26 2.10
C LYS A 561 -8.85 -17.00 0.99
N GLY A 562 -9.22 -16.12 0.05
CA GLY A 562 -8.50 -15.91 -1.20
C GLY A 562 -8.55 -17.11 -2.14
N VAL A 563 -7.74 -17.04 -3.18
CA VAL A 563 -7.39 -18.12 -4.09
C VAL A 563 -6.16 -18.80 -3.53
N VAL A 564 -6.31 -20.08 -3.19
CA VAL A 564 -5.19 -20.94 -2.82
C VAL A 564 -4.56 -21.43 -4.12
N PRO A 565 -3.26 -21.16 -4.36
CA PRO A 565 -2.59 -21.61 -5.58
C PRO A 565 -2.55 -23.14 -5.64
N ASP A 566 -2.58 -23.68 -6.86
CA ASP A 566 -2.39 -25.11 -7.09
C ASP A 566 -0.99 -25.55 -6.67
N ILE A 567 0.03 -24.73 -6.98
CA ILE A 567 1.43 -24.94 -6.57
C ILE A 567 1.88 -23.80 -5.66
N LYS A 568 2.08 -24.12 -4.38
CA LYS A 568 2.45 -23.14 -3.36
C LYS A 568 3.96 -22.88 -3.33
N LEU A 569 4.34 -21.62 -3.37
CA LEU A 569 5.71 -21.11 -3.16
C LEU A 569 5.79 -20.34 -1.84
N VAL A 570 7.00 -19.95 -1.44
CA VAL A 570 7.24 -19.19 -0.21
C VAL A 570 6.47 -17.85 -0.24
N ASP A 571 5.77 -17.54 0.84
CA ASP A 571 5.10 -16.25 1.00
C ASP A 571 6.04 -15.27 1.70
N ILE A 572 6.47 -14.24 0.97
CA ILE A 572 7.42 -13.24 1.43
C ILE A 572 6.74 -12.02 2.08
N TYR A 573 5.42 -12.00 2.12
CA TYR A 573 4.63 -10.92 2.72
C TYR A 573 4.28 -11.20 4.18
N ASN A 574 4.02 -10.11 4.91
CA ASN A 574 3.44 -10.22 6.25
C ASN A 574 1.93 -10.47 6.13
N GLU A 575 1.43 -11.54 6.77
CA GLU A 575 0.01 -11.90 6.76
C GLU A 575 -0.92 -10.81 7.29
N ALA A 576 -0.40 -9.85 8.08
CA ALA A 576 -1.14 -8.68 8.54
C ALA A 576 -1.75 -7.86 7.38
N PHE A 577 -1.26 -8.03 6.15
CA PHE A 577 -1.77 -7.38 4.95
C PHE A 577 -3.06 -7.99 4.38
N GLY A 578 -3.42 -9.23 4.75
CA GLY A 578 -4.57 -9.93 4.16
C GLY A 578 -5.93 -9.53 4.76
N GLU A 579 -7.02 -9.71 3.99
CA GLU A 579 -8.41 -9.46 4.40
C GLU A 579 -8.75 -10.16 5.73
N ARG A 580 -8.25 -11.38 5.87
CA ARG A 580 -8.35 -12.25 7.05
C ARG A 580 -7.76 -11.67 8.35
N LYS A 581 -7.01 -10.57 8.28
CA LYS A 581 -6.50 -9.83 9.45
C LYS A 581 -7.17 -8.46 9.62
N SER A 582 -8.01 -8.03 8.67
CA SER A 582 -8.73 -6.76 8.76
C SER A 582 -9.85 -6.84 9.80
N LYS A 583 -10.09 -5.73 10.50
CA LYS A 583 -11.22 -5.61 11.43
C LYS A 583 -12.54 -5.67 10.65
N ASN A 584 -13.51 -6.42 11.16
CA ASN A 584 -14.85 -6.58 10.60
C ASN A 584 -14.90 -7.00 9.12
N ALA A 585 -13.89 -7.74 8.62
CA ALA A 585 -13.99 -8.34 7.30
C ALA A 585 -15.24 -9.25 7.23
N LEU A 586 -15.97 -9.20 6.12
CA LEU A 586 -17.16 -10.05 5.94
C LEU A 586 -16.76 -11.53 6.03
N GLU A 587 -17.62 -12.35 6.64
CA GLU A 587 -17.38 -13.79 6.77
C GLU A 587 -17.33 -14.51 5.42
N TRP A 588 -16.64 -15.64 5.33
CA TRP A 588 -16.68 -16.50 4.14
C TRP A 588 -17.99 -17.31 4.10
N ASP A 589 -18.57 -17.45 2.91
CA ASP A 589 -19.73 -18.33 2.67
C ASP A 589 -19.76 -18.87 1.23
N THR A 590 -20.80 -19.65 0.92
CA THR A 590 -21.02 -20.27 -0.39
C THR A 590 -22.40 -19.96 -0.96
N ILE A 591 -22.51 -20.10 -2.27
CA ILE A 591 -23.76 -20.13 -3.05
C ILE A 591 -23.74 -21.35 -3.98
N PRO A 592 -24.84 -21.68 -4.68
CA PRO A 592 -24.83 -22.74 -5.68
C PRO A 592 -23.79 -22.52 -6.78
N THR A 593 -23.28 -23.63 -7.33
CA THR A 593 -22.38 -23.64 -8.49
C THR A 593 -23.13 -23.18 -9.74
N ALA A 594 -22.55 -22.25 -10.49
CA ALA A 594 -23.05 -21.89 -11.82
C ALA A 594 -22.79 -23.04 -12.81
N PRO A 595 -23.66 -23.31 -13.78
CA PRO A 595 -23.39 -24.32 -14.80
C PRO A 595 -22.17 -23.93 -15.66
N PHE A 596 -21.15 -24.79 -15.72
CA PHE A 596 -19.99 -24.59 -16.59
C PHE A 596 -19.37 -25.92 -17.00
N LYS A 597 -18.50 -25.89 -18.01
CA LYS A 597 -17.72 -27.04 -18.47
C LYS A 597 -16.24 -26.73 -18.31
N ARG A 598 -15.50 -27.64 -17.67
CA ARG A 598 -14.03 -27.55 -17.58
C ARG A 598 -13.41 -27.65 -18.98
N GLU A 599 -12.38 -26.84 -19.23
CA GLU A 599 -11.68 -26.82 -20.52
C GLU A 599 -10.40 -27.66 -20.51
N GLY A 600 -9.77 -27.81 -19.36
CA GLY A 600 -8.56 -28.59 -19.19
C GLY A 600 -8.68 -29.66 -18.11
N SER A 601 -7.52 -30.23 -17.76
CA SER A 601 -7.34 -31.24 -16.74
C SER A 601 -6.02 -30.96 -16.03
N VAL A 602 -6.09 -30.26 -14.91
CA VAL A 602 -4.95 -29.84 -14.08
C VAL A 602 -4.92 -30.66 -12.79
N GLN A 603 -6.09 -30.89 -12.19
CA GLN A 603 -6.21 -31.53 -10.87
C GLN A 603 -5.48 -32.88 -10.73
N PRO A 604 -5.53 -33.80 -11.71
CA PRO A 604 -4.84 -35.08 -11.61
C PRO A 604 -3.31 -34.96 -11.47
N TYR A 605 -2.71 -33.84 -11.89
CA TYR A 605 -1.26 -33.68 -11.94
C TYR A 605 -0.69 -32.88 -10.76
N ILE A 606 -1.53 -32.23 -9.95
CA ILE A 606 -1.09 -31.30 -8.89
C ILE A 606 -0.14 -31.96 -7.89
N SER A 607 -0.41 -33.21 -7.49
CA SER A 607 0.46 -33.92 -6.54
C SER A 607 1.88 -34.11 -7.09
N GLU A 608 2.02 -34.50 -8.36
CA GLU A 608 3.35 -34.73 -8.96
C GLU A 608 4.04 -33.40 -9.26
N LEU A 609 3.31 -32.42 -9.79
CA LEU A 609 3.83 -31.06 -10.03
C LEU A 609 4.35 -30.42 -8.73
N THR A 610 3.62 -30.59 -7.62
CA THR A 610 4.04 -30.09 -6.30
C THR A 610 5.36 -30.72 -5.87
N LYS A 611 5.50 -32.03 -6.03
CA LYS A 611 6.72 -32.76 -5.68
C LYS A 611 7.91 -32.31 -6.53
N LEU A 612 7.72 -32.18 -7.84
CA LEU A 612 8.77 -31.70 -8.77
C LEU A 612 9.20 -30.27 -8.45
N SER A 613 8.23 -29.39 -8.16
CA SER A 613 8.50 -28.01 -7.76
C SER A 613 9.27 -27.92 -6.45
N GLN A 614 8.83 -28.64 -5.41
CA GLN A 614 9.51 -28.68 -4.12
C GLN A 614 10.96 -29.16 -4.22
N GLN A 615 11.26 -30.11 -5.11
CA GLN A 615 12.63 -30.57 -5.34
C GLN A 615 13.52 -29.45 -5.89
N ARG A 616 13.03 -28.66 -6.86
CA ARG A 616 13.78 -27.53 -7.42
C ARG A 616 13.90 -26.39 -6.43
N VAL A 617 12.79 -25.98 -5.82
CA VAL A 617 12.73 -24.90 -4.81
C VAL A 617 13.69 -25.16 -3.65
N LYS A 618 13.78 -26.40 -3.16
CA LYS A 618 14.70 -26.77 -2.06
C LYS A 618 16.19 -26.62 -2.43
N LEU A 619 16.52 -26.78 -3.71
CA LEU A 619 17.90 -26.69 -4.20
C LEU A 619 18.28 -25.26 -4.62
N ASP A 620 17.29 -24.46 -5.01
CA ASP A 620 17.49 -23.10 -5.50
C ASP A 620 18.01 -22.14 -4.40
N PRO A 621 19.15 -21.46 -4.62
CA PRO A 621 19.73 -20.55 -3.63
C PRO A 621 18.84 -19.37 -3.24
N GLN A 622 18.07 -18.84 -4.20
CA GLN A 622 17.19 -17.70 -3.96
C GLN A 622 16.02 -18.12 -3.06
N PHE A 623 15.40 -19.27 -3.32
CA PHE A 623 14.32 -19.78 -2.45
C PHE A 623 14.81 -20.09 -1.04
N LYS A 624 15.97 -20.73 -0.86
CA LYS A 624 16.58 -20.94 0.47
C LYS A 624 16.77 -19.62 1.22
N TYR A 625 17.24 -18.58 0.53
CA TYR A 625 17.40 -17.24 1.10
C TYR A 625 16.05 -16.65 1.54
N LEU A 626 15.03 -16.71 0.68
CA LEU A 626 13.70 -16.17 0.97
C LEU A 626 13.05 -16.89 2.16
N GLU A 627 13.16 -18.22 2.24
CA GLU A 627 12.67 -18.99 3.40
C GLU A 627 13.37 -18.56 4.69
N LYS A 628 14.70 -18.41 4.65
CA LYS A 628 15.49 -17.98 5.81
C LYS A 628 15.10 -16.57 6.25
N ARG A 629 14.93 -15.64 5.31
CA ARG A 629 14.50 -14.26 5.58
C ARG A 629 13.10 -14.20 6.17
N THR A 630 12.17 -14.98 5.64
CA THR A 630 10.80 -15.10 6.15
C THR A 630 10.79 -15.63 7.58
N ALA A 631 11.60 -16.66 7.88
CA ALA A 631 11.72 -17.20 9.23
C ALA A 631 12.33 -16.21 10.24
N ILE A 632 13.29 -15.37 9.80
CA ILE A 632 13.86 -14.29 10.63
C ILE A 632 12.79 -13.23 10.92
N SER A 633 12.04 -12.79 9.91
CA SER A 633 10.96 -11.78 10.06
C SER A 633 9.90 -12.27 11.05
N LYS A 634 9.41 -13.50 10.89
CA LYS A 634 8.35 -14.05 11.73
C LYS A 634 8.72 -14.05 13.23
N LYS A 635 9.96 -14.43 13.56
CA LYS A 635 10.44 -14.40 14.95
C LYS A 635 10.50 -13.00 15.54
N ALA A 636 10.78 -11.98 14.70
CA ALA A 636 10.78 -10.60 15.14
C ALA A 636 9.34 -10.08 15.36
N ASP A 637 8.41 -10.45 14.48
CA ASP A 637 7.00 -10.04 14.54
C ASP A 637 6.26 -10.65 15.75
N ASP A 638 6.63 -11.86 16.18
CA ASP A 638 6.07 -12.52 17.38
C ASP A 638 6.47 -11.82 18.70
N LYS A 639 7.49 -10.94 18.69
CA LYS A 639 7.95 -10.22 19.88
C LYS A 639 7.08 -8.98 20.15
N LYS A 640 6.15 -9.09 21.10
CA LYS A 640 5.23 -8.01 21.50
C LYS A 640 5.75 -7.05 22.58
N THR A 641 7.00 -7.22 22.98
CA THR A 641 7.63 -6.39 24.00
C THR A 641 9.02 -5.95 23.61
N ALA A 642 9.42 -4.84 24.19
CA ALA A 642 10.61 -4.10 23.85
C ALA A 642 11.36 -3.78 25.14
N VAL A 643 12.58 -4.30 25.31
CA VAL A 643 13.38 -3.99 26.49
C VAL A 643 13.92 -2.55 26.39
N LEU A 644 13.96 -1.84 27.52
CA LEU A 644 14.46 -0.47 27.64
C LEU A 644 15.93 -0.43 28.08
N ASP A 645 16.72 -1.35 27.53
CA ASP A 645 18.16 -1.43 27.73
C ASP A 645 18.84 -1.38 26.36
N ILE A 646 19.62 -0.32 26.13
CA ILE A 646 20.25 -0.07 24.83
C ILE A 646 21.24 -1.16 24.44
N GLU A 647 22.02 -1.70 25.40
CA GLU A 647 23.01 -2.73 25.11
C GLU A 647 22.35 -4.07 24.76
N GLN A 648 21.29 -4.45 25.48
CA GLN A 648 20.49 -5.61 25.10
C GLN A 648 19.85 -5.43 23.72
N ARG A 649 19.30 -4.26 23.41
CA ARG A 649 18.72 -3.98 22.08
C ARG A 649 19.76 -4.05 20.96
N LYS A 650 20.96 -3.54 21.19
CA LYS A 650 22.09 -3.64 20.26
C LYS A 650 22.50 -5.10 20.05
N ALA A 651 22.58 -5.89 21.11
CA ALA A 651 22.94 -7.31 21.01
C ALA A 651 21.88 -8.12 20.23
N GLU A 652 20.60 -7.89 20.51
CA GLU A 652 19.48 -8.48 19.77
C GLU A 652 19.51 -8.10 18.29
N LEU A 653 19.76 -6.83 17.99
CA LEU A 653 19.86 -6.34 16.61
C LEU A 653 21.05 -6.98 15.89
N LYS A 654 22.27 -6.91 16.45
CA LYS A 654 23.48 -7.52 15.85
C LYS A 654 23.31 -9.01 15.55
N ALA A 655 22.59 -9.75 16.40
CA ALA A 655 22.28 -11.15 16.14
C ALA A 655 21.38 -11.32 14.89
N LEU A 656 20.38 -10.47 14.70
CA LEU A 656 19.50 -10.47 13.52
C LEU A 656 20.23 -10.00 12.26
N GLU A 657 21.09 -9.00 12.37
CA GLU A 657 21.95 -8.49 11.29
C GLU A 657 22.88 -9.59 10.79
N LYS A 658 23.57 -10.28 11.71
CA LYS A 658 24.43 -11.41 11.39
C LYS A 658 23.66 -12.52 10.68
N GLN A 659 22.51 -12.95 11.21
CA GLN A 659 21.70 -14.00 10.58
C GLN A 659 21.23 -13.60 9.17
N THR A 660 20.92 -12.33 8.96
CA THR A 660 20.51 -11.80 7.66
C THR A 660 21.68 -11.77 6.68
N LEU A 661 22.83 -11.25 7.11
CA LEU A 661 24.04 -11.17 6.31
C LEU A 661 24.54 -12.56 5.93
N ASP A 662 24.56 -13.51 6.88
CA ASP A 662 24.96 -14.90 6.64
C ASP A 662 24.06 -15.55 5.56
N ALA A 663 22.75 -15.28 5.60
CA ALA A 663 21.80 -15.79 4.60
C ALA A 663 22.04 -15.17 3.21
N GLU A 664 22.23 -13.85 3.12
CA GLU A 664 22.54 -13.18 1.85
C GLU A 664 23.89 -13.64 1.31
N ASN A 665 24.93 -13.75 2.15
CA ASN A 665 26.25 -14.17 1.71
C ASN A 665 26.27 -15.62 1.22
N LEU A 666 25.52 -16.52 1.86
CA LEU A 666 25.34 -17.89 1.35
C LEU A 666 24.70 -17.88 -0.04
N ARG A 667 23.62 -17.12 -0.24
CA ARG A 667 22.97 -16.95 -1.54
C ARG A 667 23.94 -16.41 -2.59
N ARG A 668 24.70 -15.37 -2.25
CA ARG A 668 25.70 -14.77 -3.14
C ARG A 668 26.77 -15.78 -3.54
N GLN A 669 27.31 -16.55 -2.61
CA GLN A 669 28.28 -17.61 -2.90
C GLN A 669 27.71 -18.67 -3.85
N GLU A 670 26.51 -19.19 -3.58
CA GLU A 670 25.88 -20.21 -4.42
C GLU A 670 25.50 -19.68 -5.82
N THR A 671 25.32 -18.36 -5.97
CA THR A 671 25.02 -17.67 -7.24
C THR A 671 26.25 -17.07 -7.93
N GLY A 672 27.46 -17.31 -7.41
CA GLY A 672 28.72 -16.78 -7.99
C GLY A 672 28.95 -15.28 -7.77
N LEU A 673 28.13 -14.62 -6.93
CA LEU A 673 28.31 -13.23 -6.53
C LEU A 673 29.29 -13.11 -5.36
N LYS A 674 30.10 -12.05 -5.37
CA LYS A 674 31.04 -11.75 -4.28
C LYS A 674 30.27 -11.46 -2.97
N PRO A 675 30.57 -12.14 -1.85
CA PRO A 675 29.96 -11.85 -0.54
C PRO A 675 30.19 -10.42 -0.06
N HIS A 676 29.25 -9.90 0.71
CA HIS A 676 29.39 -8.67 1.48
C HIS A 676 30.34 -8.90 2.66
N ALA A 677 31.28 -7.99 2.87
CA ALA A 677 32.32 -8.13 3.90
C ALA A 677 31.75 -8.01 5.31
N ASN A 678 30.75 -7.14 5.48
CA ASN A 678 30.09 -6.83 6.73
C ASN A 678 28.67 -6.28 6.49
N TRP A 679 27.97 -5.99 7.57
CA TRP A 679 26.60 -5.52 7.55
C TRP A 679 26.46 -4.17 6.84
N GLU A 680 27.39 -3.25 7.09
CA GLU A 680 27.41 -1.90 6.52
C GLU A 680 27.52 -1.96 4.99
N SER A 681 28.37 -2.85 4.47
CA SER A 681 28.53 -3.05 3.02
C SER A 681 27.28 -3.65 2.37
N TYR A 682 26.51 -4.45 3.10
CA TYR A 682 25.23 -4.99 2.63
C TYR A 682 24.13 -3.92 2.68
N GLN A 683 24.05 -3.13 3.76
CA GLN A 683 23.11 -2.01 3.83
C GLN A 683 23.38 -0.96 2.74
N ALA A 684 24.65 -0.63 2.50
CA ALA A 684 25.05 0.30 1.45
C ALA A 684 24.67 -0.22 0.05
N SER A 685 24.83 -1.52 -0.23
CA SER A 685 24.47 -2.09 -1.53
C SER A 685 22.97 -2.06 -1.78
N LEU A 686 22.18 -2.30 -0.74
CA LEU A 686 20.73 -2.20 -0.75
C LEU A 686 20.26 -0.75 -1.01
N ASP A 687 20.84 0.21 -0.29
CA ASP A 687 20.56 1.64 -0.49
C ASP A 687 20.96 2.08 -1.92
N ALA A 688 22.12 1.65 -2.42
CA ALA A 688 22.58 1.94 -3.77
C ALA A 688 21.65 1.35 -4.83
N LEU A 689 21.18 0.12 -4.63
CA LEU A 689 20.22 -0.52 -5.53
C LEU A 689 18.90 0.26 -5.54
N ALA A 690 18.40 0.66 -4.37
CA ALA A 690 17.18 1.46 -4.27
C ALA A 690 17.31 2.80 -5.00
N GLU A 691 18.41 3.52 -4.81
CA GLU A 691 18.64 4.80 -5.48
C GLU A 691 18.84 4.66 -7.00
N SER A 692 19.56 3.62 -7.43
CA SER A 692 19.71 3.32 -8.84
C SER A 692 18.36 3.04 -9.51
N ARG A 693 17.51 2.22 -8.87
CA ARG A 693 16.17 1.89 -9.38
C ARG A 693 15.23 3.10 -9.36
N ALA A 694 15.31 3.97 -8.36
CA ALA A 694 14.48 5.17 -8.25
C ALA A 694 14.69 6.13 -9.43
N LYS A 695 15.92 6.21 -9.94
CA LYS A 695 16.30 7.02 -11.10
C LYS A 695 15.95 6.38 -12.45
N MET A 696 15.63 5.09 -12.48
CA MET A 696 15.23 4.37 -13.69
C MET A 696 13.72 4.48 -13.95
N LYS A 697 13.36 4.65 -15.24
CA LYS A 697 12.01 4.40 -15.73
C LYS A 697 11.58 2.98 -15.37
N ALA A 698 10.31 2.80 -15.05
CA ALA A 698 9.88 1.55 -14.44
C ALA A 698 9.98 0.36 -15.42
N ASN A 699 9.81 0.60 -16.73
CA ASN A 699 9.99 -0.40 -17.79
C ASN A 699 11.46 -0.74 -18.11
N LYS A 700 12.42 0.00 -17.56
CA LYS A 700 13.87 -0.23 -17.72
C LYS A 700 14.51 -0.83 -16.48
N ARG A 701 13.76 -1.03 -15.40
CA ARG A 701 14.28 -1.63 -14.17
C ARG A 701 14.54 -3.11 -14.42
N PRO A 702 15.72 -3.63 -14.08
CA PRO A 702 15.94 -5.08 -14.10
C PRO A 702 14.98 -5.73 -13.09
N PRO A 703 14.48 -6.94 -13.36
CA PRO A 703 13.66 -7.66 -12.39
C PRO A 703 14.48 -7.98 -11.13
N LEU A 704 13.81 -8.05 -9.99
CA LEU A 704 14.46 -8.44 -8.74
C LEU A 704 14.77 -9.94 -8.75
N ALA A 705 15.79 -10.36 -7.99
CA ALA A 705 16.22 -11.76 -7.97
C ALA A 705 15.09 -12.70 -7.49
N GLU A 706 14.32 -12.26 -6.49
CA GLU A 706 13.12 -12.94 -6.04
C GLU A 706 12.03 -12.99 -7.11
N GLU A 707 11.83 -11.91 -7.88
CA GLU A 707 10.82 -11.87 -8.93
C GLU A 707 11.14 -12.90 -10.02
N GLU A 708 12.40 -12.97 -10.44
CA GLU A 708 12.88 -13.93 -11.44
C GLU A 708 12.85 -15.37 -10.96
N ALA A 709 13.18 -15.65 -9.69
CA ALA A 709 13.14 -17.02 -9.16
C ALA A 709 11.72 -17.60 -9.20
N PHE A 710 10.71 -16.79 -8.82
CA PHE A 710 9.31 -17.18 -8.94
C PHE A 710 8.87 -17.39 -10.40
N VAL A 711 9.27 -16.50 -11.33
CA VAL A 711 8.92 -16.62 -12.76
C VAL A 711 9.56 -17.85 -13.39
N THR A 712 10.82 -18.10 -13.07
CA THR A 712 11.57 -19.27 -13.54
C THR A 712 10.96 -20.56 -13.03
N GLU A 713 10.58 -20.63 -11.75
CA GLU A 713 9.91 -21.81 -11.21
C GLU A 713 8.51 -22.00 -11.80
N ALA A 714 7.75 -20.92 -12.03
CA ALA A 714 6.46 -21.00 -12.71
C ALA A 714 6.60 -21.55 -14.15
N ALA A 715 7.64 -21.15 -14.89
CA ALA A 715 7.96 -21.71 -16.20
C ALA A 715 8.30 -23.20 -16.12
N ASN A 716 9.10 -23.62 -15.13
CA ASN A 716 9.42 -25.04 -14.91
C ASN A 716 8.17 -25.87 -14.60
N VAL A 717 7.26 -25.37 -13.77
CA VAL A 717 5.99 -26.04 -13.46
C VAL A 717 5.11 -26.15 -14.71
N LEU A 718 5.01 -25.09 -15.49
CA LEU A 718 4.23 -25.10 -16.73
C LEU A 718 4.82 -26.07 -17.77
N PHE A 719 6.15 -26.17 -17.83
CA PHE A 719 6.85 -27.20 -18.61
C PHE A 719 6.44 -28.60 -18.16
N ASP A 720 6.57 -28.91 -16.87
CA ASP A 720 6.25 -30.24 -16.33
C ASP A 720 4.78 -30.61 -16.59
N TYR A 721 3.86 -29.65 -16.44
CA TYR A 721 2.44 -29.86 -16.74
C TYR A 721 2.21 -30.23 -18.19
N HIS A 722 2.83 -29.50 -19.12
CA HIS A 722 2.71 -29.78 -20.54
C HIS A 722 3.21 -31.19 -20.89
N GLN A 723 4.31 -31.63 -20.28
CA GLN A 723 4.85 -32.98 -20.49
C GLN A 723 3.90 -34.07 -19.93
N LEU A 724 3.40 -33.88 -18.71
CA LEU A 724 2.47 -34.82 -18.08
C LEU A 724 1.15 -34.93 -18.84
N ASN A 725 0.63 -33.80 -19.34
CA ASN A 725 -0.61 -33.75 -20.10
C ASN A 725 -0.45 -34.41 -21.48
N LYS A 726 0.64 -34.13 -22.22
CA LYS A 726 0.94 -34.81 -23.49
C LYS A 726 0.97 -36.34 -23.35
N ASN A 727 1.61 -36.83 -22.30
CA ASN A 727 1.74 -38.28 -22.07
C ASN A 727 0.41 -38.97 -21.72
N ALA A 728 -0.61 -38.22 -21.31
CA ALA A 728 -1.94 -38.74 -21.03
C ALA A 728 -2.85 -38.79 -22.27
N VAL A 729 -2.58 -38.00 -23.32
CA VAL A 729 -3.32 -38.04 -24.59
C VAL A 729 -2.84 -39.17 -25.51
N VAL A 730 -1.62 -39.68 -25.27
CA VAL A 730 -0.99 -40.78 -26.05
C VAL A 730 -1.30 -42.16 -25.45
N LYS A 731 -1.93 -42.22 -24.27
CA LYS A 731 -2.45 -43.45 -23.66
C LYS A 731 -3.96 -43.48 -23.76
#